data_AF-A0A2D9WHG6-F1
#
_entry.id   AF-A0A2D9WHG6-F1
#
_cell.length_a   1.000
_cell.length_b   1.000
_cell.length_c   1.000
_cell.angle_alpha   90.00
_cell.angle_beta   90.00
_cell.angle_gamma   90.00
#
_symmetry.space_group_name_H-M   'P 1'
#
loop_
_entity.id
_entity.type
_entity.pdbx_description
1 polymer ?
#
loop_
_entity_poly.entity_id
_entity_poly.type
_entity_poly.pdbx_seq_one_letter_code
_entity_poly.pdbx_strand_id
1 'polypeptide(L)'
;MPRRDDINKVVILGSGPIRIGQAAEFDFSGSQACRALRADGFEVVLINSNPATIQNDPEMADRIYIEPLLPEVVKRIMELEKPDALLAGMGGQTALNIAAALAHDGSLDELGVELIGCNLAAIDEAEDRDLFKKVCEEIDLPVCKAIACDSIDQVLDSVDKLGGFPLLIRPAFTLGGLGGGTAHNTGELVEIASQGILHSAIGQVLIEESILGWQEHEYEVMRDSADNSIIVCTMENLDPMGVHTGESVVVAPQQTLSDRDHQMLRDAALKLIRRLNIKGGCNVQFAVEQSTGEYRVIEVNPRVSRSSALASKATGYPIARMAALIAVGYTLDELPNPITGEGTTAAFEPTLDYCVVKIPRWPFDKFRTADRTIGTSMKSTGEVMAIGRCFEEAFLKAWASLEYGQPHPRPLTMADASGGESMDERAFEPLPEALLEDWLRIPSDRRMAALFEAFRRGYSIEDVRDMSGGVTRWFLHRFENMAAIETEIRAAGEIGLPPSEIPASEMRLWKGAGFTDLHIADALAGFPETGYKLLSEGSDEFSVTHRRHELGVHPVFRMVDSCAAEFAAVTPYYYATYEGGSAPVGVDYVPGLDESLKQRIVVIGSGPIRIGQGIEFDYGCVHAVGAIRDLGHEAIIINNNPETVSTDFDTSDRLYFDPLTLESVSEVLLRERAHGILLQFGGQTAINLALPLAGNMAHLSTMGLHLVMEGTSPDAVDEASDRERFEAFAAQNGLRMPHGSTATTPEEVRRAVHEIGYPVLIRPSYVLGGRGMEILSTDKQLDAYMGEAYLAPDRPLLIDEYLGNAVELDVDAVCDGDEVLVGAIMEHLEEAGIHSGDSTCFIPPQNISEHILTEVEDWTKRIGIELGIRGCFNIQYAIRDETLYVLEVNPRGSRTFPFVAKATGVPLARIAARLALGDKLADLDIPLPQTDAVCVKAPVFPFIKLRGLDPAPGPEMKSTGEVMGSHVRASAAYLKARLATELPVPIEGGVYITVKDGDKLAIIDESRRLQEMGFTLYATRGTAHVLRDVGGLDVQTCYRIAERRSPDALDLMRQGKIHLIINTPRSTGGAVLDGNMMR
;
A
#
# COMPACT_ATOMS: atom_id res chain seq x y z
N MET A 1 27.04 -30.85 11.25
CA MET A 1 25.62 -30.55 11.44
C MET A 1 25.51 -29.06 11.19
N PRO A 2 24.82 -28.65 10.12
CA PRO A 2 24.81 -27.24 9.73
C PRO A 2 23.88 -26.38 10.58
N ARG A 3 22.76 -26.94 11.03
CA ARG A 3 21.89 -26.34 12.05
C ARG A 3 22.66 -26.08 13.34
N ARG A 4 22.55 -24.85 13.85
CA ARG A 4 23.11 -24.43 15.13
C ARG A 4 22.34 -25.04 16.31
N ASP A 5 23.00 -25.91 17.08
CA ASP A 5 22.44 -26.54 18.28
C ASP A 5 22.60 -25.68 19.55
N ASP A 6 23.34 -24.57 19.46
CA ASP A 6 23.52 -23.60 20.53
C ASP A 6 22.38 -22.57 20.62
N ILE A 7 21.50 -22.52 19.61
CA ILE A 7 20.31 -21.67 19.55
C ILE A 7 19.08 -22.56 19.66
N ASN A 8 18.15 -22.22 20.55
CA ASN A 8 16.85 -22.87 20.69
C ASN A 8 15.70 -21.88 20.54
N LYS A 9 15.88 -20.64 21.02
CA LYS A 9 14.87 -19.59 20.99
C LYS A 9 15.35 -18.35 20.25
N VAL A 10 14.56 -17.90 19.28
CA VAL A 10 14.88 -16.74 18.44
C VAL A 10 13.80 -15.67 18.57
N VAL A 11 14.20 -14.43 18.85
CA VAL A 11 13.34 -13.25 18.70
C VAL A 11 13.43 -12.73 17.27
N ILE A 12 12.29 -12.48 16.64
CA ILE A 12 12.17 -11.80 15.35
C ILE A 12 11.49 -10.46 15.59
N LEU A 13 12.06 -9.39 15.03
CA LEU A 13 11.45 -8.06 15.03
C LEU A 13 10.69 -7.83 13.73
N GLY A 14 9.40 -7.51 13.84
CA GLY A 14 8.61 -7.00 12.72
C GLY A 14 8.93 -5.54 12.40
N SER A 15 8.26 -5.00 11.39
CA SER A 15 8.46 -3.62 10.90
C SER A 15 7.59 -2.57 11.59
N GLY A 16 6.59 -2.97 12.37
CA GLY A 16 5.59 -2.06 12.91
C GLY A 16 4.55 -1.64 11.86
N PRO A 17 3.95 -0.46 12.00
CA PRO A 17 2.88 0.00 11.11
C PRO A 17 3.36 0.26 9.68
N ILE A 18 2.45 0.08 8.72
CA ILE A 18 2.65 0.41 7.31
C ILE A 18 2.84 1.92 7.11
N ARG A 19 3.92 2.30 6.42
CA ARG A 19 4.28 3.68 6.08
C ARG A 19 4.86 3.76 4.67
N ILE A 20 4.83 4.95 4.09
CA ILE A 20 5.54 5.22 2.82
C ILE A 20 7.04 4.89 2.99
N GLY A 21 7.52 3.92 2.22
CA GLY A 21 8.88 3.41 2.26
C GLY A 21 9.10 2.15 3.10
N GLN A 22 8.13 1.73 3.92
CA GLN A 22 8.17 0.50 4.72
C GLN A 22 6.75 -0.07 4.83
N ALA A 23 6.39 -0.97 3.91
CA ALA A 23 5.02 -1.43 3.74
C ALA A 23 4.87 -2.94 4.01
N ALA A 24 4.08 -3.65 3.20
CA ALA A 24 3.68 -5.03 3.48
C ALA A 24 4.79 -6.06 3.21
N GLU A 25 5.87 -5.66 2.52
CA GLU A 25 7.00 -6.53 2.18
C GLU A 25 7.62 -7.22 3.43
N PHE A 26 7.49 -6.59 4.60
CA PHE A 26 7.99 -7.10 5.87
C PHE A 26 6.99 -8.00 6.61
N ASP A 27 5.69 -7.92 6.32
CA ASP A 27 4.77 -8.97 6.76
C ASP A 27 5.00 -10.25 5.98
N PHE A 28 5.18 -10.14 4.66
CA PHE A 28 5.58 -11.27 3.82
C PHE A 28 6.91 -11.89 4.30
N SER A 29 7.95 -11.07 4.45
CA SER A 29 9.28 -11.56 4.87
C SER A 29 9.27 -12.12 6.29
N GLY A 30 8.63 -11.41 7.24
CA GLY A 30 8.50 -11.85 8.62
C GLY A 30 7.71 -13.15 8.75
N SER A 31 6.61 -13.30 8.01
CA SER A 31 5.83 -14.54 7.95
C SER A 31 6.65 -15.73 7.43
N GLN A 32 7.43 -15.53 6.35
CA GLN A 32 8.31 -16.58 5.83
C GLN A 32 9.39 -16.98 6.84
N ALA A 33 10.03 -16.01 7.51
CA ALA A 33 11.05 -16.27 8.51
C ALA A 33 10.49 -17.03 9.72
N CYS A 34 9.32 -16.62 10.24
CA CYS A 34 8.64 -17.29 11.35
C CYS A 34 8.33 -18.75 11.00
N ARG A 35 7.69 -19.00 9.85
CA ARG A 35 7.36 -20.37 9.39
C ARG A 35 8.60 -21.23 9.22
N ALA A 36 9.67 -20.69 8.61
CA ALA A 36 10.90 -21.43 8.36
C ALA A 36 11.59 -21.88 9.64
N LEU A 37 11.78 -20.97 10.60
CA LEU A 37 12.44 -21.29 11.88
C LEU A 37 11.59 -22.20 12.75
N ARG A 38 10.26 -21.98 12.79
CA ARG A 38 9.35 -22.85 13.53
C ARG A 38 9.31 -24.27 12.97
N ALA A 39 9.30 -24.41 11.64
CA ALA A 39 9.35 -25.71 10.96
C ALA A 39 10.66 -26.47 11.23
N ASP A 40 11.77 -25.75 11.42
CA ASP A 40 13.07 -26.31 11.82
C ASP A 40 13.19 -26.54 13.35
N GLY A 41 12.12 -26.31 14.11
CA GLY A 41 12.01 -26.64 15.54
C GLY A 41 12.62 -25.62 16.50
N PHE A 42 12.82 -24.37 16.09
CA PHE A 42 13.14 -23.27 17.00
C PHE A 42 11.88 -22.74 17.69
N GLU A 43 12.00 -22.30 18.95
CA GLU A 43 10.98 -21.50 19.62
C GLU A 43 11.06 -20.06 19.09
N VAL A 44 9.99 -19.57 18.46
CA VAL A 44 9.96 -18.25 17.83
C VAL A 44 9.16 -17.27 18.69
N VAL A 45 9.78 -16.13 19.02
CA VAL A 45 9.14 -14.98 19.65
C VAL A 45 9.08 -13.84 18.65
N LEU A 46 7.88 -13.41 18.26
CA LEU A 46 7.68 -12.29 17.35
C LEU A 46 7.26 -11.03 18.12
N ILE A 47 7.86 -9.89 17.79
CA ILE A 47 7.46 -8.58 18.31
C ILE A 47 7.08 -7.68 17.13
N ASN A 48 5.81 -7.27 17.06
CA ASN A 48 5.33 -6.38 16.01
C ASN A 48 4.04 -5.65 16.43
N SER A 49 4.02 -4.32 16.35
CA SER A 49 2.89 -3.49 16.79
C SER A 49 1.69 -3.47 15.84
N ASN A 50 1.84 -3.94 14.60
CA ASN A 50 0.79 -3.87 13.58
C ASN A 50 -0.18 -5.07 13.66
N PRO A 51 -1.46 -4.87 14.07
CA PRO A 51 -2.42 -5.97 14.24
C PRO A 51 -2.88 -6.57 12.91
N ALA A 52 -2.70 -5.88 11.79
CA ALA A 52 -3.17 -6.29 10.47
C ALA A 52 -2.31 -7.32 9.75
N THR A 53 -1.25 -7.79 10.40
CA THR A 53 -0.23 -8.63 9.77
C THR A 53 -0.50 -10.11 10.00
N ILE A 54 -0.25 -10.92 8.96
CA ILE A 54 -0.34 -12.39 9.05
C ILE A 54 0.72 -12.95 9.98
N GLN A 55 1.91 -12.35 10.05
CA GLN A 55 2.97 -12.77 10.98
C GLN A 55 2.49 -12.77 12.44
N ASN A 56 1.52 -11.92 12.80
CA ASN A 56 0.95 -11.85 14.14
C ASN A 56 -0.13 -12.92 14.42
N ASP A 57 -0.44 -13.81 13.46
CA ASP A 57 -1.37 -14.91 13.69
C ASP A 57 -0.79 -15.94 14.67
N PRO A 58 -1.62 -16.50 15.58
CA PRO A 58 -1.16 -17.47 16.59
C PRO A 58 -0.41 -18.70 16.05
N GLU A 59 -0.63 -19.06 14.78
CA GLU A 59 0.02 -20.19 14.11
C GLU A 59 1.46 -19.86 13.63
N MET A 60 1.84 -18.58 13.52
CA MET A 60 3.13 -18.18 12.94
C MET A 60 4.30 -18.29 13.92
N ALA A 61 4.10 -17.96 15.19
CA ALA A 61 5.14 -17.99 16.22
C ALA A 61 4.64 -18.64 17.52
N ASP A 62 5.54 -19.02 18.42
CA ASP A 62 5.19 -19.61 19.71
C ASP A 62 4.72 -18.55 20.71
N ARG A 63 5.27 -17.34 20.61
CA ARG A 63 4.82 -16.17 21.37
C ARG A 63 4.81 -14.93 20.50
N ILE A 64 3.74 -14.14 20.61
CA ILE A 64 3.51 -12.95 19.79
C ILE A 64 3.25 -11.77 20.71
N TYR A 65 4.06 -10.72 20.53
CA TYR A 65 3.96 -9.46 21.26
C TYR A 65 3.52 -8.36 20.30
N ILE A 66 2.24 -7.97 20.42
CA ILE A 66 1.71 -6.77 19.77
C ILE A 66 1.94 -5.58 20.70
N GLU A 67 3.18 -5.09 20.70
CA GLU A 67 3.68 -4.03 21.59
C GLU A 67 4.48 -2.98 20.80
N PRO A 68 4.67 -1.76 21.34
CA PRO A 68 5.47 -0.73 20.69
C PRO A 68 6.90 -1.20 20.39
N LEU A 69 7.35 -0.98 19.15
CA LEU A 69 8.71 -1.30 18.71
C LEU A 69 9.70 -0.22 19.17
N LEU A 70 10.00 -0.22 20.48
CA LEU A 70 10.95 0.68 21.12
C LEU A 70 12.07 -0.15 21.78
N PRO A 71 13.34 0.30 21.78
CA PRO A 71 14.45 -0.44 22.39
C PRO A 71 14.17 -0.91 23.82
N GLU A 72 13.62 -0.05 24.68
CA GLU A 72 13.31 -0.38 26.06
C GLU A 72 12.20 -1.43 26.21
N VAL A 73 11.23 -1.44 25.28
CA VAL A 73 10.14 -2.43 25.26
C VAL A 73 10.68 -3.78 24.78
N VAL A 74 11.47 -3.78 23.71
CA VAL A 74 12.10 -5.00 23.17
C VAL A 74 13.07 -5.62 24.18
N LYS A 75 13.92 -4.80 24.84
CA LYS A 75 14.77 -5.25 25.95
C LYS A 75 13.95 -5.93 27.03
N ARG A 76 12.84 -5.31 27.44
CA ARG A 76 11.98 -5.85 28.49
C ARG A 76 11.35 -7.19 28.09
N ILE A 77 10.96 -7.36 26.83
CA ILE A 77 10.45 -8.64 26.33
C ILE A 77 11.56 -9.70 26.36
N MET A 78 12.77 -9.36 25.92
CA MET A 78 13.91 -10.31 25.96
C MET A 78 14.32 -10.69 27.39
N GLU A 79 14.20 -9.79 28.38
CA GLU A 79 14.39 -10.14 29.81
C GLU A 79 13.41 -11.21 30.30
N LEU A 80 12.16 -11.17 29.80
CA LEU A 80 11.12 -12.14 30.13
C LEU A 80 11.31 -13.45 29.39
N GLU A 81 11.58 -13.37 28.09
CA GLU A 81 11.61 -14.52 27.18
C GLU A 81 12.92 -15.28 27.18
N LYS A 82 14.02 -14.60 27.51
CA LYS A 82 15.39 -15.11 27.53
C LYS A 82 15.74 -15.87 26.24
N PRO A 83 15.67 -15.21 25.06
CA PRO A 83 16.06 -15.82 23.80
C PRO A 83 17.57 -16.04 23.72
N ASP A 84 17.99 -16.96 22.86
CA ASP A 84 19.40 -17.17 22.55
C ASP A 84 19.88 -16.20 21.44
N ALA A 85 18.97 -15.81 20.54
CA ALA A 85 19.30 -14.98 19.39
C ALA A 85 18.21 -13.96 19.02
N LEU A 86 18.64 -12.89 18.35
CA LEU A 86 17.82 -11.84 17.75
C LEU A 86 18.04 -11.79 16.24
N LEU A 87 16.97 -11.89 15.46
CA LEU A 87 16.98 -11.73 14.01
C LEU A 87 16.28 -10.42 13.61
N ALA A 88 17.07 -9.43 13.21
CA ALA A 88 16.59 -8.08 12.88
C ALA A 88 16.47 -7.80 11.37
N GLY A 89 17.03 -8.68 10.52
CA GLY A 89 17.08 -8.49 9.06
C GLY A 89 15.75 -8.65 8.32
N MET A 90 14.63 -8.88 9.03
CA MET A 90 13.30 -9.17 8.47
C MET A 90 12.27 -8.05 8.68
N GLY A 91 12.56 -7.05 9.52
CA GLY A 91 11.62 -6.01 9.95
C GLY A 91 11.97 -4.60 9.47
N GLY A 92 12.63 -4.49 8.32
CA GLY A 92 12.98 -3.19 7.72
C GLY A 92 13.95 -2.35 8.55
N GLN A 93 13.86 -1.03 8.41
CA GLN A 93 14.76 -0.10 9.11
C GLN A 93 14.44 -0.03 10.61
N THR A 94 13.17 -0.15 10.99
CA THR A 94 12.75 -0.13 12.40
C THR A 94 13.45 -1.24 13.19
N ALA A 95 13.45 -2.47 12.68
CA ALA A 95 14.11 -3.60 13.33
C ALA A 95 15.64 -3.42 13.43
N LEU A 96 16.30 -2.97 12.35
CA LEU A 96 17.74 -2.71 12.36
C LEU A 96 18.13 -1.62 13.36
N ASN A 97 17.40 -0.50 13.39
CA ASN A 97 17.68 0.60 14.32
C ASN A 97 17.54 0.16 15.78
N ILE A 98 16.54 -0.67 16.10
CA ILE A 98 16.34 -1.21 17.45
C ILE A 98 17.48 -2.18 17.81
N ALA A 99 17.83 -3.08 16.90
CA ALA A 99 18.92 -4.03 17.13
C ALA A 99 20.27 -3.32 17.33
N ALA A 100 20.56 -2.31 16.51
CA ALA A 100 21.75 -1.49 16.66
C ALA A 100 21.76 -0.73 17.99
N ALA A 101 20.64 -0.09 18.38
CA ALA A 101 20.54 0.62 19.66
C ALA A 101 20.80 -0.31 20.87
N LEU A 102 20.22 -1.51 20.87
CA LEU A 102 20.39 -2.52 21.92
C LEU A 102 21.78 -3.15 21.95
N ALA A 103 22.47 -3.21 20.81
CA ALA A 103 23.83 -3.68 20.74
C ALA A 103 24.81 -2.61 21.24
N HIS A 104 24.62 -1.35 20.80
CA HIS A 104 25.45 -0.21 21.19
C HIS A 104 25.36 0.13 22.68
N ASP A 105 24.20 -0.04 23.31
CA ASP A 105 24.02 0.19 24.75
C ASP A 105 24.43 -1.00 25.64
N GLY A 106 24.85 -2.12 25.03
CA GLY A 106 25.32 -3.34 25.70
C GLY A 106 24.21 -4.26 26.21
N SER A 107 22.92 -3.99 25.90
CA SER A 107 21.80 -4.80 26.36
C SER A 107 21.81 -6.23 25.81
N LEU A 108 22.24 -6.42 24.56
CA LEU A 108 22.35 -7.77 23.97
C LEU A 108 23.39 -8.62 24.72
N ASP A 109 24.56 -8.05 25.00
CA ASP A 109 25.63 -8.72 25.76
C ASP A 109 25.21 -9.01 27.21
N GLU A 110 24.52 -8.07 27.87
CA GLU A 110 23.99 -8.23 29.22
C GLU A 110 23.02 -9.43 29.32
N LEU A 111 22.18 -9.61 28.30
CA LEU A 111 21.18 -10.67 28.24
C LEU A 111 21.71 -11.98 27.64
N GLY A 112 22.90 -11.96 27.04
CA GLY A 112 23.47 -13.11 26.34
C GLY A 112 22.73 -13.45 25.03
N VAL A 113 22.18 -12.44 24.36
CA VAL A 113 21.42 -12.59 23.11
C VAL A 113 22.32 -12.31 21.91
N GLU A 114 22.49 -13.30 21.02
CA GLU A 114 23.30 -13.12 19.81
C GLU A 114 22.50 -12.46 18.68
N LEU A 115 23.06 -11.43 18.04
CA LEU A 115 22.51 -10.88 16.80
C LEU A 115 22.90 -11.77 15.61
N ILE A 116 21.93 -12.45 15.00
CA ILE A 116 22.13 -13.40 13.89
C ILE A 116 21.71 -12.83 12.53
N GLY A 117 22.23 -13.44 11.45
CA GLY A 117 22.06 -12.99 10.07
C GLY A 117 23.03 -11.88 9.70
N CYS A 118 22.78 -10.66 10.18
CA CYS A 118 23.66 -9.51 9.99
C CYS A 118 24.26 -9.04 11.32
N ASN A 119 25.58 -8.98 11.41
CA ASN A 119 26.26 -8.55 12.64
C ASN A 119 26.27 -7.01 12.77
N LEU A 120 26.51 -6.49 13.98
CA LEU A 120 26.49 -5.04 14.24
C LEU A 120 27.46 -4.26 13.33
N ALA A 121 28.68 -4.77 13.14
CA ALA A 121 29.67 -4.10 12.30
C ALA A 121 29.19 -3.97 10.85
N ALA A 122 28.54 -4.98 10.30
CA ALA A 122 27.97 -4.96 8.96
C ALA A 122 26.81 -3.98 8.83
N ILE A 123 25.98 -3.85 9.88
CA ILE A 123 24.90 -2.86 9.94
C ILE A 123 25.49 -1.44 9.94
N ASP A 124 26.41 -1.16 10.86
CA ASP A 124 27.07 0.15 10.96
C ASP A 124 27.83 0.50 9.67
N GLU A 125 28.60 -0.45 9.11
CA GLU A 125 29.37 -0.25 7.87
C GLU A 125 28.50 0.00 6.63
N ALA A 126 27.25 -0.48 6.62
CA ALA A 126 26.32 -0.28 5.51
C ALA A 126 25.47 0.98 5.65
N GLU A 127 24.99 1.27 6.86
CA GLU A 127 24.06 2.37 7.15
C GLU A 127 24.76 3.72 7.37
N ASP A 128 25.98 3.70 7.95
CA ASP A 128 26.85 4.88 8.03
C ASP A 128 27.53 5.08 6.66
N ARG A 129 27.22 6.21 6.02
CA ARG A 129 27.67 6.46 4.65
C ARG A 129 29.18 6.73 4.54
N ASP A 130 29.81 7.28 5.58
CA ASP A 130 31.26 7.47 5.61
C ASP A 130 31.99 6.13 5.80
N LEU A 131 31.43 5.22 6.60
CA LEU A 131 31.95 3.85 6.72
C LEU A 131 31.74 3.07 5.42
N PHE A 132 30.56 3.15 4.80
CA PHE A 132 30.26 2.50 3.53
C PHE A 132 31.22 2.91 2.42
N LYS A 133 31.52 4.20 2.32
CA LYS A 133 32.52 4.73 1.38
C LYS A 133 33.89 4.11 1.61
N LYS A 134 34.36 4.06 2.86
CA LYS A 134 35.66 3.45 3.20
C LYS A 134 35.68 1.96 2.84
N VAL A 135 34.60 1.24 3.13
CA VAL A 135 34.44 -0.17 2.74
C VAL A 135 34.59 -0.33 1.23
N CYS A 136 33.91 0.48 0.43
CA CYS A 136 34.01 0.42 -1.03
C CYS A 136 35.44 0.74 -1.52
N GLU A 137 36.09 1.77 -0.96
CA GLU A 137 37.47 2.14 -1.28
C GLU A 137 38.47 1.03 -0.91
N GLU A 138 38.26 0.29 0.18
CA GLU A 138 39.09 -0.85 0.60
C GLU A 138 39.07 -2.02 -0.40
N ILE A 139 37.96 -2.20 -1.14
CA ILE A 139 37.77 -3.30 -2.10
C ILE A 139 37.76 -2.82 -3.56
N ASP A 140 38.30 -1.62 -3.82
CA ASP A 140 38.43 -1.00 -5.14
C ASP A 140 37.08 -0.87 -5.90
N LEU A 141 36.00 -0.54 -5.20
CA LEU A 141 34.70 -0.25 -5.81
C LEU A 141 34.47 1.27 -5.94
N PRO A 142 34.07 1.75 -7.14
CA PRO A 142 33.87 3.18 -7.37
C PRO A 142 32.59 3.68 -6.67
N VAL A 143 32.70 4.76 -5.92
CA VAL A 143 31.58 5.46 -5.26
C VAL A 143 31.57 6.93 -5.68
N CYS A 144 30.43 7.59 -5.51
CA CYS A 144 30.31 9.02 -5.81
C CYS A 144 31.26 9.84 -4.94
N LYS A 145 31.79 10.93 -5.50
CA LYS A 145 32.45 11.94 -4.67
C LYS A 145 31.41 12.53 -3.72
N ALA A 146 31.73 12.44 -2.44
CA ALA A 146 30.81 12.76 -1.37
C ALA A 146 31.53 13.45 -0.21
N ILE A 147 30.83 14.38 0.44
CA ILE A 147 31.26 15.07 1.65
C ILE A 147 30.14 14.96 2.68
N ALA A 148 30.45 14.36 3.83
CA ALA A 148 29.50 14.31 4.93
C ALA A 148 29.53 15.62 5.72
N CYS A 149 28.35 16.10 6.09
CA CYS A 149 28.15 17.39 6.73
C CYS A 149 27.19 17.28 7.92
N ASP A 150 27.54 17.92 9.02
CA ASP A 150 26.75 18.00 10.26
C ASP A 150 26.10 19.37 10.49
N SER A 151 26.33 20.32 9.57
CA SER A 151 25.92 21.71 9.69
C SER A 151 25.75 22.36 8.32
N ILE A 152 24.87 23.36 8.24
CA ILE A 152 24.59 24.05 6.98
C ILE A 152 25.83 24.79 6.44
N ASP A 153 26.71 25.29 7.31
CA ASP A 153 27.96 25.92 6.87
C ASP A 153 28.86 24.92 6.13
N GLN A 154 29.00 23.69 6.64
CA GLN A 154 29.75 22.62 5.95
C GLN A 154 29.08 22.23 4.62
N VAL A 155 27.74 22.18 4.59
CA VAL A 155 26.97 21.90 3.37
C VAL A 155 27.25 22.96 2.30
N LEU A 156 27.25 24.24 2.65
CA LEU A 156 27.56 25.32 1.70
C LEU A 156 29.00 25.25 1.20
N ASP A 157 29.95 24.94 2.09
CA ASP A 157 31.37 24.75 1.74
C ASP A 157 31.62 23.52 0.84
N SER A 158 30.68 22.58 0.75
CA SER A 158 30.79 21.38 -0.08
C SER A 158 30.56 21.64 -1.58
N VAL A 159 29.80 22.69 -1.93
CA VAL A 159 29.32 22.95 -3.30
C VAL A 159 30.48 23.12 -4.29
N ASP A 160 31.43 24.00 -3.97
CA ASP A 160 32.58 24.26 -4.84
C ASP A 160 33.52 23.05 -4.93
N LYS A 161 33.57 22.22 -3.87
CA LYS A 161 34.42 21.02 -3.83
C LYS A 161 33.88 19.87 -4.68
N LEU A 162 32.56 19.82 -4.86
CA LEU A 162 31.86 18.77 -5.61
C LEU A 162 31.54 19.15 -7.06
N GLY A 163 31.96 20.35 -7.51
CA GLY A 163 31.84 20.77 -8.91
C GLY A 163 30.58 21.56 -9.25
N GLY A 164 29.84 22.04 -8.25
CA GLY A 164 28.63 22.85 -8.43
C GLY A 164 27.35 22.04 -8.58
N PHE A 165 26.24 22.72 -8.84
CA PHE A 165 24.90 22.12 -8.96
C PHE A 165 24.68 21.40 -10.30
N PRO A 166 23.77 20.39 -10.35
CA PRO A 166 22.99 19.87 -9.22
C PRO A 166 23.81 18.99 -8.27
N LEU A 167 23.35 18.87 -7.01
CA LEU A 167 23.96 18.02 -5.98
C LEU A 167 22.89 17.10 -5.38
N LEU A 168 23.31 15.89 -5.01
CA LEU A 168 22.46 14.91 -4.32
C LEU A 168 22.68 15.02 -2.81
N ILE A 169 21.60 14.94 -2.04
CA ILE A 169 21.61 14.99 -0.58
C ILE A 169 20.99 13.69 -0.05
N ARG A 170 21.72 12.97 0.79
CA ARG A 170 21.24 11.74 1.44
C ARG A 170 21.54 11.76 2.94
N PRO A 171 20.52 11.76 3.82
CA PRO A 171 20.74 11.61 5.25
C PRO A 171 21.04 10.16 5.64
N ALA A 172 21.89 9.98 6.67
CA ALA A 172 22.23 8.67 7.22
C ALA A 172 21.11 8.10 8.10
N PHE A 173 20.95 6.77 8.16
CA PHE A 173 19.97 6.06 8.99
C PHE A 173 18.50 6.51 8.79
N THR A 174 18.11 6.84 7.55
CA THR A 174 16.74 7.26 7.23
C THR A 174 16.03 6.27 6.31
N LEU A 175 14.70 6.27 6.38
CA LEU A 175 13.85 5.37 5.60
C LEU A 175 13.33 6.05 4.32
N GLY A 176 13.45 5.35 3.18
CA GLY A 176 12.84 5.73 1.90
C GLY A 176 13.19 7.14 1.44
N GLY A 177 14.44 7.54 1.65
CA GLY A 177 14.97 8.88 1.30
C GLY A 177 14.40 10.04 2.13
N LEU A 178 13.85 9.80 3.33
CA LEU A 178 13.33 10.88 4.17
C LEU A 178 14.41 11.91 4.49
N GLY A 179 14.20 13.18 4.11
CA GLY A 179 15.18 14.25 4.29
C GLY A 179 16.31 14.27 3.25
N GLY A 180 16.23 13.40 2.23
CA GLY A 180 17.06 13.44 1.04
C GLY A 180 16.41 14.22 -0.11
N GLY A 181 17.18 14.50 -1.16
CA GLY A 181 16.70 15.24 -2.31
C GLY A 181 17.79 15.57 -3.32
N THR A 182 17.39 16.23 -4.41
CA THR A 182 18.29 16.84 -5.38
C THR A 182 18.17 18.35 -5.27
N ALA A 183 19.30 19.04 -5.12
CA ALA A 183 19.34 20.50 -5.10
C ALA A 183 19.92 21.02 -6.42
N HIS A 184 19.18 21.92 -7.08
CA HIS A 184 19.61 22.61 -8.29
C HIS A 184 20.16 24.01 -7.99
N ASN A 185 19.94 24.50 -6.77
CA ASN A 185 20.44 25.81 -6.31
C ASN A 185 20.66 25.81 -4.80
N THR A 186 21.29 26.89 -4.30
CA THR A 186 21.62 27.06 -2.88
C THR A 186 20.39 27.09 -1.96
N GLY A 187 19.26 27.63 -2.43
CA GLY A 187 18.03 27.68 -1.63
C GLY A 187 17.50 26.27 -1.34
N GLU A 188 17.36 25.47 -2.38
CA GLU A 188 16.97 24.06 -2.28
C GLU A 188 17.96 23.25 -1.44
N LEU A 189 19.27 23.49 -1.60
CA LEU A 189 20.30 22.80 -0.83
C LEU A 189 20.12 23.02 0.68
N VAL A 190 19.94 24.28 1.10
CA VAL A 190 19.76 24.61 2.51
C VAL A 190 18.47 24.01 3.06
N GLU A 191 17.38 24.05 2.29
CA GLU A 191 16.10 23.47 2.70
C GLU A 191 16.20 21.96 2.90
N ILE A 192 16.69 21.23 1.90
CA ILE A 192 16.78 19.77 1.92
C ILE A 192 17.76 19.32 3.00
N ALA A 193 18.96 19.91 3.06
CA ALA A 193 19.97 19.52 4.04
C ALA A 193 19.53 19.82 5.49
N SER A 194 18.80 20.92 5.73
CA SER A 194 18.26 21.22 7.07
C SER A 194 17.28 20.14 7.53
N GLN A 195 16.42 19.66 6.62
CA GLN A 195 15.50 18.55 6.92
C GLN A 195 16.26 17.23 7.11
N GLY A 196 17.26 16.94 6.26
CA GLY A 196 18.08 15.76 6.38
C GLY A 196 18.84 15.68 7.71
N ILE A 197 19.45 16.79 8.16
CA ILE A 197 20.13 16.85 9.47
C ILE A 197 19.12 16.65 10.61
N LEU A 198 17.93 17.25 10.53
CA LEU A 198 16.89 17.12 11.56
C LEU A 198 16.38 15.67 11.71
N HIS A 199 16.24 14.95 10.60
CA HIS A 199 15.68 13.60 10.58
C HIS A 199 16.72 12.47 10.68
N SER A 200 18.00 12.77 10.44
CA SER A 200 19.10 11.82 10.60
C SER A 200 19.27 11.42 12.07
N ALA A 201 19.37 10.12 12.34
CA ALA A 201 19.58 9.61 13.70
C ALA A 201 20.91 10.07 14.32
N ILE A 202 21.88 10.43 13.47
CA ILE A 202 23.21 10.90 13.87
C ILE A 202 23.44 12.40 13.56
N GLY A 203 22.41 13.10 13.07
CA GLY A 203 22.50 14.53 12.75
C GLY A 203 23.40 14.87 11.55
N GLN A 204 23.49 13.96 10.56
CA GLN A 204 24.41 14.08 9.43
C GLN A 204 23.71 13.87 8.08
N VAL A 205 24.16 14.61 7.05
CA VAL A 205 23.81 14.43 5.64
C VAL A 205 25.06 14.24 4.78
N LEU A 206 24.95 13.42 3.74
CA LEU A 206 25.96 13.26 2.70
C LEU A 206 25.59 14.13 1.50
N ILE A 207 26.49 15.02 1.08
CA ILE A 207 26.36 15.81 -0.16
C ILE A 207 27.24 15.20 -1.24
N GLU A 208 26.66 14.93 -2.40
CA GLU A 208 27.30 14.13 -3.46
C GLU A 208 27.29 14.81 -4.83
N GLU A 209 28.29 14.46 -5.64
CA GLU A 209 28.32 14.81 -7.06
C GLU A 209 27.08 14.25 -7.79
N SER A 210 26.61 14.99 -8.81
CA SER A 210 25.47 14.54 -9.60
C SER A 210 25.83 13.37 -10.51
N ILE A 211 25.03 12.32 -10.41
CA ILE A 211 24.93 11.19 -11.35
C ILE A 211 23.54 11.11 -11.97
N LEU A 212 22.80 12.24 -11.99
CA LEU A 212 21.46 12.30 -12.57
C LEU A 212 21.50 11.85 -14.03
N GLY A 213 20.51 11.05 -14.42
CA GLY A 213 20.38 10.53 -15.79
C GLY A 213 21.17 9.26 -16.08
N TRP A 214 21.98 8.76 -15.14
CA TRP A 214 22.61 7.44 -15.24
C TRP A 214 21.54 6.34 -15.08
N GLN A 215 21.78 5.16 -15.66
CA GLN A 215 20.90 4.00 -15.46
C GLN A 215 21.03 3.51 -14.02
N GLU A 216 19.93 3.14 -13.38
CA GLU A 216 19.93 2.60 -12.03
C GLU A 216 19.63 1.09 -12.05
N HIS A 217 20.48 0.32 -11.39
CA HIS A 217 20.49 -1.13 -11.40
C HIS A 217 20.54 -1.68 -9.99
N GLU A 218 19.75 -2.71 -9.71
CA GLU A 218 19.73 -3.37 -8.40
C GLU A 218 20.06 -4.86 -8.54
N TYR A 219 20.79 -5.38 -7.55
CA TYR A 219 21.16 -6.79 -7.45
C TYR A 219 20.73 -7.31 -6.08
N GLU A 220 19.86 -8.32 -6.07
CA GLU A 220 19.56 -9.09 -4.86
C GLU A 220 20.59 -10.19 -4.69
N VAL A 221 21.34 -10.13 -3.61
CA VAL A 221 22.50 -10.98 -3.36
C VAL A 221 22.24 -11.81 -2.12
N MET A 222 22.65 -13.08 -2.14
CA MET A 222 22.59 -13.96 -0.97
C MET A 222 23.96 -14.59 -0.71
N ARG A 223 24.31 -14.73 0.57
CA ARG A 223 25.56 -15.36 1.02
C ARG A 223 25.36 -16.19 2.28
N ASP A 224 26.05 -17.32 2.36
CA ASP A 224 26.05 -18.19 3.55
C ASP A 224 27.37 -18.18 4.34
N SER A 225 27.45 -19.02 5.37
CA SER A 225 28.63 -19.14 6.23
C SER A 225 29.82 -19.87 5.59
N ALA A 226 29.61 -20.60 4.49
CA ALA A 226 30.65 -21.28 3.71
C ALA A 226 31.23 -20.39 2.59
N ASP A 227 30.80 -19.13 2.51
CA ASP A 227 31.14 -18.16 1.46
C ASP A 227 30.58 -18.52 0.08
N ASN A 228 29.59 -19.42 0.01
CA ASN A 228 28.76 -19.52 -1.19
C ASN A 228 28.01 -18.19 -1.34
N SER A 229 27.99 -17.63 -2.54
CA SER A 229 27.32 -16.36 -2.81
C SER A 229 26.72 -16.36 -4.21
N ILE A 230 25.48 -15.88 -4.33
CA ILE A 230 24.68 -15.93 -5.55
C ILE A 230 23.97 -14.59 -5.78
N ILE A 231 23.70 -14.28 -7.04
CA ILE A 231 22.72 -13.25 -7.43
C ILE A 231 21.36 -13.92 -7.61
N VAL A 232 20.39 -13.57 -6.77
CA VAL A 232 19.03 -14.12 -6.85
C VAL A 232 18.23 -13.43 -7.95
N CYS A 233 18.38 -12.11 -8.09
CA CYS A 233 17.66 -11.32 -9.08
C CYS A 233 18.46 -10.09 -9.48
N THR A 234 18.26 -9.65 -10.72
CA THR A 234 18.75 -8.37 -11.22
C THR A 234 17.59 -7.52 -11.69
N MET A 235 17.65 -6.23 -11.39
CA MET A 235 16.59 -5.27 -11.74
C MET A 235 17.20 -4.07 -12.46
N GLU A 236 16.45 -3.54 -13.42
CA GLU A 236 16.76 -2.31 -14.17
C GLU A 236 15.62 -1.31 -13.97
N ASN A 237 15.97 -0.11 -13.53
CA ASN A 237 15.02 0.98 -13.36
C ASN A 237 14.82 1.68 -14.71
N LEU A 238 13.56 1.92 -15.06
CA LEU A 238 13.19 2.63 -16.29
C LEU A 238 13.44 4.14 -16.14
N ASP A 239 13.05 4.68 -14.99
CA ASP A 239 13.42 6.03 -14.58
C ASP A 239 14.92 6.05 -14.24
N PRO A 240 15.71 6.99 -14.82
CA PRO A 240 17.13 7.09 -14.51
C PRO A 240 17.37 7.68 -13.11
N MET A 241 18.62 7.59 -12.63
CA MET A 241 19.07 8.15 -11.35
C MET A 241 18.53 9.56 -11.11
N GLY A 242 17.92 9.75 -9.95
CA GLY A 242 17.20 10.96 -9.57
C GLY A 242 15.77 10.67 -9.10
N VAL A 243 15.22 9.53 -9.52
CA VAL A 243 13.98 8.95 -8.99
C VAL A 243 14.36 7.74 -8.12
N HIS A 244 13.87 7.69 -6.89
CA HIS A 244 14.16 6.57 -5.98
C HIS A 244 13.62 5.25 -6.57
N THR A 245 14.32 4.12 -6.42
CA THR A 245 13.89 2.81 -6.95
C THR A 245 12.44 2.43 -6.61
N GLY A 246 12.03 2.67 -5.37
CA GLY A 246 10.64 2.55 -4.91
C GLY A 246 9.61 3.39 -5.67
N GLU A 247 10.00 4.55 -6.23
CA GLU A 247 9.20 5.43 -7.10
C GLU A 247 9.37 5.15 -8.60
N SER A 248 10.31 4.30 -8.98
CA SER A 248 10.59 3.99 -10.38
C SER A 248 9.73 2.83 -10.88
N VAL A 249 9.45 2.83 -12.19
CA VAL A 249 9.09 1.60 -12.89
C VAL A 249 10.33 0.72 -12.98
N VAL A 250 10.22 -0.55 -12.57
CA VAL A 250 11.35 -1.48 -12.46
C VAL A 250 11.08 -2.73 -13.27
N VAL A 251 12.11 -3.24 -13.95
CA VAL A 251 12.04 -4.44 -14.78
C VAL A 251 13.00 -5.51 -14.27
N ALA A 252 12.56 -6.76 -14.23
CA ALA A 252 13.41 -7.92 -13.99
C ALA A 252 13.24 -8.98 -15.11
N PRO A 253 14.32 -9.58 -15.62
CA PRO A 253 15.72 -9.26 -15.33
C PRO A 253 16.15 -7.91 -15.95
N GLN A 254 17.41 -7.52 -15.77
CA GLN A 254 18.02 -6.40 -16.51
C GLN A 254 17.97 -6.65 -18.03
N GLN A 255 17.77 -5.59 -18.80
CA GLN A 255 17.49 -5.66 -20.24
C GLN A 255 18.63 -5.11 -21.10
N THR A 256 19.38 -4.12 -20.61
CA THR A 256 20.25 -3.32 -21.49
C THR A 256 21.75 -3.42 -21.24
N LEU A 257 22.18 -4.20 -20.23
CA LEU A 257 23.58 -4.48 -20.00
C LEU A 257 24.11 -5.58 -20.92
N SER A 258 25.34 -5.42 -21.42
CA SER A 258 26.05 -6.54 -22.01
C SER A 258 26.44 -7.56 -20.94
N ASP A 259 26.63 -8.84 -21.30
CA ASP A 259 27.09 -9.85 -20.33
C ASP A 259 28.37 -9.40 -19.60
N ARG A 260 29.31 -8.77 -20.31
CA ARG A 260 30.53 -8.23 -19.68
C ARG A 260 30.22 -7.21 -18.58
N ASP A 261 29.31 -6.28 -18.84
CA ASP A 261 28.98 -5.21 -17.90
C ASP A 261 28.11 -5.74 -16.74
N HIS A 262 27.23 -6.72 -17.03
CA HIS A 262 26.51 -7.48 -16.01
C HIS A 262 27.48 -8.25 -15.09
N GLN A 263 28.44 -9.00 -15.62
CA GLN A 263 29.43 -9.73 -14.81
C GLN A 263 30.28 -8.78 -13.96
N MET A 264 30.59 -7.58 -14.47
CA MET A 264 31.29 -6.55 -13.69
C MET A 264 30.49 -6.09 -12.46
N LEU A 265 29.19 -5.80 -12.62
CA LEU A 265 28.34 -5.39 -11.50
C LEU A 265 28.06 -6.56 -10.55
N ARG A 266 27.86 -7.78 -11.09
CA ARG A 266 27.75 -9.02 -10.31
C ARG A 266 28.97 -9.23 -9.42
N ASP A 267 30.18 -9.15 -9.97
CA ASP A 267 31.42 -9.28 -9.20
C ASP A 267 31.55 -8.18 -8.13
N ALA A 268 31.14 -6.95 -8.44
CA ALA A 268 31.12 -5.86 -7.46
C ALA A 268 30.16 -6.14 -6.30
N ALA A 269 28.94 -6.60 -6.60
CA ALA A 269 27.93 -6.95 -5.60
C ALA A 269 28.42 -8.09 -4.69
N LEU A 270 29.03 -9.12 -5.29
CA LEU A 270 29.58 -10.27 -4.57
C LEU A 270 30.83 -9.92 -3.74
N LYS A 271 31.67 -8.95 -4.16
CA LYS A 271 32.77 -8.44 -3.33
C LYS A 271 32.25 -7.71 -2.10
N LEU A 272 31.22 -6.89 -2.28
CA LEU A 272 30.66 -6.06 -1.22
C LEU A 272 30.02 -6.89 -0.12
N ILE A 273 29.14 -7.85 -0.46
CA ILE A 273 28.51 -8.74 0.53
C ILE A 273 29.53 -9.57 1.32
N ARG A 274 30.63 -10.00 0.66
CA ARG A 274 31.73 -10.73 1.30
C ARG A 274 32.49 -9.85 2.29
N ARG A 275 32.81 -8.61 1.91
CA ARG A 275 33.53 -7.67 2.78
C ARG A 275 32.71 -7.29 4.00
N LEU A 276 31.39 -7.10 3.84
CA LEU A 276 30.48 -6.82 4.95
C LEU A 276 30.18 -8.08 5.79
N ASN A 277 30.55 -9.26 5.30
CA ASN A 277 30.33 -10.55 5.96
C ASN A 277 28.86 -10.77 6.37
N ILE A 278 27.94 -10.37 5.48
CA ILE A 278 26.50 -10.59 5.66
C ILE A 278 26.21 -12.08 5.44
N LYS A 279 25.37 -12.67 6.31
CA LYS A 279 24.87 -14.05 6.20
C LYS A 279 23.36 -13.99 6.02
N GLY A 280 22.89 -14.26 4.81
CA GLY A 280 21.52 -14.04 4.38
C GLY A 280 21.48 -13.22 3.10
N GLY A 281 20.41 -12.44 2.92
CA GLY A 281 20.19 -11.59 1.74
C GLY A 281 20.53 -10.12 1.97
N CYS A 282 20.97 -9.43 0.92
CA CYS A 282 21.05 -7.97 0.86
C CYS A 282 20.78 -7.46 -0.56
N ASN A 283 20.34 -6.20 -0.66
CA ASN A 283 20.19 -5.50 -1.93
C ASN A 283 21.40 -4.58 -2.18
N VAL A 284 21.97 -4.59 -3.39
CA VAL A 284 23.07 -3.70 -3.80
C VAL A 284 22.61 -2.85 -4.99
N GLN A 285 22.85 -1.55 -4.92
CA GLN A 285 22.44 -0.59 -5.96
C GLN A 285 23.64 0.00 -6.70
N PHE A 286 23.50 0.14 -8.01
CA PHE A 286 24.50 0.71 -8.91
C PHE A 286 23.90 1.76 -9.83
N ALA A 287 24.69 2.77 -10.17
CA ALA A 287 24.43 3.65 -11.29
C ALA A 287 25.42 3.36 -12.43
N VAL A 288 24.96 3.32 -13.68
CA VAL A 288 25.78 3.07 -14.88
C VAL A 288 25.58 4.19 -15.89
N GLU A 289 26.68 4.77 -16.37
CA GLU A 289 26.65 5.76 -17.44
C GLU A 289 26.58 5.07 -18.80
N GLN A 290 25.53 5.40 -19.58
CA GLN A 290 25.17 4.68 -20.81
C GLN A 290 26.20 4.76 -21.94
N SER A 291 26.99 5.83 -22.02
CA SER A 291 27.91 6.07 -23.14
C SER A 291 29.33 5.53 -22.91
N THR A 292 29.72 5.38 -21.66
CA THR A 292 31.08 5.02 -21.22
C THR A 292 31.13 3.66 -20.53
N GLY A 293 30.03 3.21 -19.93
CA GLY A 293 29.98 2.03 -19.07
C GLY A 293 30.62 2.25 -17.70
N GLU A 294 30.96 3.50 -17.35
CA GLU A 294 31.41 3.84 -16.00
C GLU A 294 30.28 3.59 -15.00
N TYR A 295 30.61 3.04 -13.82
CA TYR A 295 29.61 2.77 -12.79
C TYR A 295 29.98 3.37 -11.42
N ARG A 296 28.97 3.47 -10.56
CA ARG A 296 29.08 3.86 -9.15
C ARG A 296 28.26 2.90 -8.30
N VAL A 297 28.80 2.49 -7.16
CA VAL A 297 28.03 1.83 -6.10
C VAL A 297 27.31 2.91 -5.31
N ILE A 298 25.99 2.77 -5.17
CA ILE A 298 25.12 3.78 -4.54
C ILE A 298 24.91 3.46 -3.07
N GLU A 299 24.50 2.23 -2.78
CA GLU A 299 24.29 1.72 -1.44
C GLU A 299 24.15 0.20 -1.39
N VAL A 300 24.17 -0.33 -0.16
CA VAL A 300 23.79 -1.70 0.18
C VAL A 300 22.79 -1.66 1.33
N ASN A 301 21.72 -2.46 1.24
CA ASN A 301 20.75 -2.62 2.31
C ASN A 301 20.97 -3.99 2.95
N PRO A 302 21.53 -4.10 4.18
CA PRO A 302 22.00 -5.36 4.77
C PRO A 302 20.86 -6.17 5.42
N ARG A 303 19.72 -6.23 4.73
CA ARG A 303 18.45 -6.82 5.18
C ARG A 303 17.59 -7.18 3.97
N VAL A 304 16.46 -7.85 4.23
CA VAL A 304 15.37 -7.89 3.24
C VAL A 304 14.81 -6.48 3.00
N SER A 305 14.23 -6.28 1.82
CA SER A 305 13.76 -5.02 1.29
C SER A 305 12.49 -5.22 0.44
N ARG A 306 11.86 -4.13 0.01
CA ARG A 306 10.82 -4.17 -1.03
C ARG A 306 11.34 -4.85 -2.30
N SER A 307 12.54 -4.50 -2.75
CA SER A 307 13.21 -5.12 -3.89
C SER A 307 13.42 -6.63 -3.71
N SER A 308 13.68 -7.10 -2.48
CA SER A 308 13.82 -8.53 -2.20
C SER A 308 12.47 -9.27 -2.23
N ALA A 309 11.38 -8.63 -1.81
CA ALA A 309 10.03 -9.19 -1.96
C ALA A 309 9.66 -9.29 -3.44
N LEU A 310 9.85 -8.20 -4.20
CA LEU A 310 9.69 -8.16 -5.65
C LEU A 310 10.52 -9.25 -6.33
N ALA A 311 11.81 -9.38 -6.00
CA ALA A 311 12.69 -10.41 -6.54
C ALA A 311 12.22 -11.84 -6.20
N SER A 312 11.73 -12.06 -4.98
CA SER A 312 11.19 -13.36 -4.58
C SER A 312 9.97 -13.74 -5.42
N LYS A 313 9.08 -12.77 -5.71
CA LYS A 313 7.93 -13.01 -6.58
C LYS A 313 8.33 -13.13 -8.06
N ALA A 314 9.30 -12.34 -8.51
CA ALA A 314 9.77 -12.37 -9.90
C ALA A 314 10.45 -13.69 -10.25
N THR A 315 11.22 -14.25 -9.33
CA THR A 315 12.06 -15.43 -9.58
C THR A 315 11.44 -16.74 -9.05
N GLY A 316 10.51 -16.66 -8.11
CA GLY A 316 10.05 -17.80 -7.31
C GLY A 316 11.00 -18.19 -6.17
N TYR A 317 12.19 -17.58 -6.07
CA TYR A 317 13.17 -17.89 -5.04
C TYR A 317 12.78 -17.23 -3.69
N PRO A 318 12.52 -17.97 -2.60
CA PRO A 318 12.00 -17.38 -1.36
C PRO A 318 13.13 -16.80 -0.49
N ILE A 319 13.54 -15.55 -0.77
CA ILE A 319 14.71 -14.92 -0.16
C ILE A 319 14.65 -14.90 1.37
N ALA A 320 13.52 -14.47 1.95
CA ALA A 320 13.37 -14.34 3.40
C ALA A 320 13.45 -15.70 4.13
N ARG A 321 12.84 -16.74 3.57
CA ARG A 321 12.96 -18.13 4.07
C ARG A 321 14.42 -18.60 4.10
N MET A 322 15.13 -18.44 2.99
CA MET A 322 16.52 -18.88 2.88
C MET A 322 17.44 -18.07 3.80
N ALA A 323 17.24 -16.75 3.87
CA ALA A 323 18.00 -15.89 4.76
C ALA A 323 17.80 -16.24 6.25
N ALA A 324 16.58 -16.60 6.67
CA ALA A 324 16.31 -17.04 8.04
C ALA A 324 17.04 -18.36 8.38
N LEU A 325 17.04 -19.34 7.47
CA LEU A 325 17.73 -20.62 7.68
C LEU A 325 19.26 -20.45 7.67
N ILE A 326 19.79 -19.61 6.79
CA ILE A 326 21.23 -19.27 6.78
C ILE A 326 21.65 -18.60 8.08
N ALA A 327 20.80 -17.75 8.67
CA ALA A 327 21.08 -17.08 9.94
C ALA A 327 21.30 -18.08 11.11
N VAL A 328 20.71 -19.28 11.03
CA VAL A 328 20.85 -20.36 12.02
C VAL A 328 21.81 -21.48 11.58
N GLY A 329 22.65 -21.22 10.58
CA GLY A 329 23.85 -22.02 10.28
C GLY A 329 23.83 -22.84 8.99
N TYR A 330 22.68 -22.93 8.30
CA TYR A 330 22.59 -23.63 7.02
C TYR A 330 23.43 -22.97 5.92
N THR A 331 23.89 -23.78 4.97
CA THR A 331 24.52 -23.31 3.72
C THR A 331 23.58 -23.50 2.53
N LEU A 332 23.80 -22.72 1.47
CA LEU A 332 22.94 -22.69 0.28
C LEU A 332 22.84 -24.06 -0.42
N ASP A 333 23.91 -24.85 -0.38
CA ASP A 333 24.00 -26.18 -0.96
C ASP A 333 23.27 -27.27 -0.15
N GLU A 334 22.87 -26.96 1.09
CA GLU A 334 22.11 -27.86 1.96
C GLU A 334 20.61 -27.61 1.90
N LEU A 335 20.22 -26.39 1.53
CA LEU A 335 18.83 -25.98 1.45
C LEU A 335 18.22 -26.43 0.11
N PRO A 336 17.11 -27.18 0.09
CA PRO A 336 16.45 -27.57 -1.15
C PRO A 336 15.77 -26.35 -1.81
N ASN A 337 15.73 -26.31 -3.14
CA ASN A 337 14.93 -25.32 -3.86
C ASN A 337 13.44 -25.74 -3.83
N PRO A 338 12.55 -25.00 -3.16
CA PRO A 338 11.15 -25.40 -3.03
C PRO A 338 10.38 -25.35 -4.35
N ILE A 339 10.84 -24.61 -5.36
CA ILE A 339 10.12 -24.44 -6.63
C ILE A 339 10.26 -25.67 -7.56
N THR A 340 11.44 -26.27 -7.61
CA THR A 340 11.76 -27.41 -8.49
C THR A 340 11.67 -28.76 -7.77
N GLY A 341 11.44 -28.75 -6.45
CA GLY A 341 11.24 -29.95 -5.64
C GLY A 341 12.54 -30.73 -5.41
N GLU A 342 12.50 -32.06 -5.58
CA GLU A 342 13.67 -32.91 -5.37
C GLU A 342 14.64 -32.83 -6.56
N GLY A 343 15.88 -32.36 -6.32
CA GLY A 343 16.97 -32.46 -7.28
C GLY A 343 17.83 -31.21 -7.46
N THR A 344 17.39 -30.05 -6.95
CA THR A 344 18.21 -28.83 -6.92
C THR A 344 18.24 -28.20 -5.51
N THR A 345 19.24 -27.36 -5.28
CA THR A 345 19.47 -26.67 -3.99
C THR A 345 19.25 -25.18 -4.15
N ALA A 346 19.24 -24.44 -3.05
CA ALA A 346 19.20 -22.98 -3.05
C ALA A 346 20.49 -22.34 -3.61
N ALA A 347 21.59 -23.11 -3.74
CA ALA A 347 22.85 -22.67 -4.35
C ALA A 347 22.82 -22.56 -5.90
N PHE A 348 22.00 -21.66 -6.44
CA PHE A 348 21.96 -21.34 -7.87
C PHE A 348 21.51 -19.90 -8.12
N GLU A 349 21.74 -19.38 -9.32
CA GLU A 349 21.22 -18.07 -9.76
C GLU A 349 19.97 -18.31 -10.62
N PRO A 350 18.79 -17.81 -10.23
CA PRO A 350 17.58 -17.97 -11.02
C PRO A 350 17.70 -17.42 -12.44
N THR A 351 17.09 -18.12 -13.40
CA THR A 351 16.97 -17.70 -14.80
C THR A 351 15.51 -17.56 -15.17
N LEU A 352 15.15 -16.41 -15.75
CA LEU A 352 13.78 -16.06 -16.12
C LEU A 352 13.63 -16.13 -17.64
N ASP A 353 12.61 -16.82 -18.13
CA ASP A 353 12.22 -16.84 -19.55
C ASP A 353 11.04 -15.89 -19.84
N TYR A 354 10.84 -14.92 -18.95
CA TYR A 354 9.81 -13.89 -19.01
C TYR A 354 10.34 -12.54 -18.51
N CYS A 355 9.54 -11.51 -18.69
CA CYS A 355 9.77 -10.16 -18.22
C CYS A 355 8.79 -9.85 -17.08
N VAL A 356 9.31 -9.30 -15.99
CA VAL A 356 8.53 -8.80 -14.86
C VAL A 356 8.61 -7.28 -14.86
N VAL A 357 7.47 -6.61 -14.75
CA VAL A 357 7.38 -5.15 -14.63
C VAL A 357 6.69 -4.79 -13.32
N LYS A 358 7.33 -3.94 -12.52
CA LYS A 358 6.75 -3.29 -11.35
C LYS A 358 6.45 -1.83 -11.65
N ILE A 359 5.27 -1.37 -11.25
CA ILE A 359 4.89 0.06 -11.27
C ILE A 359 4.47 0.48 -9.85
N PRO A 360 5.00 1.59 -9.32
CA PRO A 360 4.55 2.11 -8.02
C PRO A 360 3.09 2.59 -8.07
N ARG A 361 2.41 2.55 -6.92
CA ARG A 361 1.07 3.09 -6.72
C ARG A 361 1.13 4.32 -5.82
N TRP A 362 0.82 5.49 -6.38
CA TRP A 362 0.78 6.78 -5.68
C TRP A 362 -0.63 7.21 -5.27
N PRO A 363 -0.81 7.94 -4.16
CA PRO A 363 -2.12 8.35 -3.66
C PRO A 363 -2.66 9.67 -4.27
N PHE A 364 -2.10 10.15 -5.39
CA PHE A 364 -2.47 11.46 -5.97
C PHE A 364 -3.87 11.50 -6.59
N ASP A 365 -4.47 10.33 -6.83
CA ASP A 365 -5.88 10.20 -7.22
C ASP A 365 -6.85 10.57 -6.07
N LYS A 366 -6.33 10.56 -4.84
CA LYS A 366 -6.97 11.00 -3.61
C LYS A 366 -6.50 12.40 -3.18
N PHE A 367 -5.18 12.61 -3.16
CA PHE A 367 -4.56 13.84 -2.65
C PHE A 367 -4.13 14.78 -3.75
N ARG A 368 -5.12 15.47 -4.33
CA ARG A 368 -4.89 16.30 -5.53
C ARG A 368 -4.05 17.55 -5.28
N THR A 369 -4.00 18.05 -4.04
CA THR A 369 -3.18 19.20 -3.64
C THR A 369 -1.75 18.83 -3.26
N ALA A 370 -1.45 17.53 -3.13
CA ALA A 370 -0.10 17.07 -2.80
C ALA A 370 0.84 17.31 -3.98
N ASP A 371 2.10 17.61 -3.68
CA ASP A 371 3.14 17.70 -4.70
C ASP A 371 3.37 16.34 -5.36
N ARG A 372 3.10 16.27 -6.67
CA ARG A 372 3.19 15.05 -7.50
C ARG A 372 4.59 14.76 -8.04
N THR A 373 5.53 15.67 -7.85
CA THR A 373 6.91 15.48 -8.29
C THR A 373 7.53 14.30 -7.56
N ILE A 374 8.09 13.33 -8.28
CA ILE A 374 8.81 12.20 -7.69
C ILE A 374 10.31 12.41 -7.84
N GLY A 375 11.07 11.94 -6.85
CA GLY A 375 12.52 12.14 -6.78
C GLY A 375 13.14 11.10 -5.84
N THR A 376 14.20 11.47 -5.14
CA THR A 376 14.93 10.54 -4.24
C THR A 376 14.23 10.22 -2.92
N SER A 377 13.13 10.90 -2.57
CA SER A 377 12.28 10.55 -1.42
C SER A 377 10.97 9.93 -1.90
N MET A 378 10.63 8.77 -1.34
CA MET A 378 9.42 8.04 -1.69
C MET A 378 8.13 8.78 -1.31
N LYS A 379 7.10 8.61 -2.16
CA LYS A 379 5.72 9.10 -2.02
C LYS A 379 4.67 8.03 -2.38
N SER A 380 5.06 6.96 -3.06
CA SER A 380 4.22 5.80 -3.36
C SER A 380 3.78 5.08 -2.08
N THR A 381 2.54 4.59 -2.07
CA THR A 381 1.92 3.89 -0.94
C THR A 381 1.93 2.37 -1.09
N GLY A 382 2.22 1.87 -2.30
CA GLY A 382 2.32 0.45 -2.62
C GLY A 382 2.84 0.28 -4.05
N GLU A 383 2.71 -0.92 -4.60
CA GLU A 383 3.17 -1.26 -5.94
C GLU A 383 2.36 -2.40 -6.56
N VAL A 384 2.42 -2.50 -7.88
CA VAL A 384 1.91 -3.64 -8.66
C VAL A 384 3.07 -4.35 -9.33
N MET A 385 2.89 -5.63 -9.59
CA MET A 385 3.79 -6.41 -10.43
C MET A 385 2.97 -7.13 -11.51
N ALA A 386 3.54 -7.31 -12.69
CA ALA A 386 2.98 -8.19 -13.71
C ALA A 386 4.08 -8.93 -14.45
N ILE A 387 3.73 -10.11 -14.96
CA ILE A 387 4.62 -11.01 -15.70
C ILE A 387 4.09 -11.18 -17.13
N GLY A 388 4.97 -11.06 -18.12
CA GLY A 388 4.66 -11.28 -19.53
C GLY A 388 5.86 -11.86 -20.28
N ARG A 389 5.65 -12.45 -21.46
CA ARG A 389 6.73 -13.01 -22.30
C ARG A 389 7.51 -11.94 -23.06
N CYS A 390 7.02 -10.71 -23.08
CA CYS A 390 7.71 -9.52 -23.54
C CYS A 390 7.42 -8.34 -22.62
N PHE A 391 8.19 -7.26 -22.77
CA PHE A 391 8.02 -6.05 -21.97
C PHE A 391 6.68 -5.38 -22.21
N GLU A 392 6.22 -5.30 -23.46
CA GLU A 392 4.93 -4.68 -23.81
C GLU A 392 3.77 -5.37 -23.09
N GLU A 393 3.74 -6.71 -23.09
CA GLU A 393 2.75 -7.51 -22.37
C GLU A 393 2.83 -7.28 -20.86
N ALA A 394 4.02 -7.38 -20.27
CA ALA A 394 4.19 -7.18 -18.83
C ALA A 394 3.82 -5.74 -18.40
N PHE A 395 4.20 -4.73 -19.16
CA PHE A 395 3.94 -3.32 -18.86
C PHE A 395 2.45 -2.99 -18.90
N LEU A 396 1.73 -3.42 -19.95
CA LEU A 396 0.29 -3.16 -20.07
C LEU A 396 -0.51 -3.92 -19.00
N LYS A 397 -0.10 -5.14 -18.63
CA LYS A 397 -0.67 -5.86 -17.49
C LYS A 397 -0.41 -5.14 -16.17
N ALA A 398 0.80 -4.62 -15.95
CA ALA A 398 1.11 -3.82 -14.77
C ALA A 398 0.27 -2.54 -14.74
N TRP A 399 0.07 -1.87 -15.87
CA TRP A 399 -0.80 -0.70 -15.97
C TRP A 399 -2.25 -1.02 -15.57
N ALA A 400 -2.81 -2.11 -16.13
CA ALA A 400 -4.14 -2.58 -15.81
C ALA A 400 -4.32 -2.95 -14.32
N SER A 401 -3.22 -3.21 -13.63
CA SER A 401 -3.19 -3.57 -12.21
C SER A 401 -3.18 -2.35 -11.27
N LEU A 402 -2.95 -1.13 -11.75
CA LEU A 402 -2.72 0.06 -10.92
C LEU A 402 -3.94 0.53 -10.11
N GLU A 403 -5.14 0.09 -10.48
CA GLU A 403 -6.38 0.47 -9.79
C GLU A 403 -6.56 2.01 -9.73
N TYR A 404 -6.20 2.74 -10.79
CA TYR A 404 -6.46 4.19 -10.92
C TYR A 404 -7.85 4.51 -11.49
N GLY A 405 -8.62 3.50 -11.89
CA GLY A 405 -9.85 3.68 -12.67
C GLY A 405 -9.61 3.95 -14.17
N GLN A 406 -8.36 3.84 -14.62
CA GLN A 406 -7.96 3.83 -16.01
C GLN A 406 -7.16 2.54 -16.28
N PRO A 407 -7.82 1.45 -16.72
CA PRO A 407 -7.18 0.14 -16.86
C PRO A 407 -6.21 0.05 -18.05
N HIS A 408 -6.14 1.07 -18.89
CA HIS A 408 -5.19 1.19 -19.99
C HIS A 408 -4.85 2.66 -20.26
N PRO A 409 -3.71 2.97 -20.90
CA PRO A 409 -3.36 4.34 -21.27
C PRO A 409 -4.33 4.92 -22.31
N ARG A 410 -4.82 6.14 -22.10
CA ARG A 410 -5.64 6.89 -23.09
C ARG A 410 -4.88 8.11 -23.59
N PRO A 411 -5.26 8.71 -24.74
CA PRO A 411 -4.70 9.99 -25.19
C PRO A 411 -4.84 11.07 -24.12
N LEU A 412 -3.77 11.85 -23.89
CA LEU A 412 -3.76 12.86 -22.83
C LEU A 412 -4.51 14.14 -23.22
N THR A 413 -5.33 14.61 -22.30
CA THR A 413 -6.20 15.80 -22.43
C THR A 413 -5.92 16.79 -21.29
N MET A 414 -6.54 17.96 -21.33
CA MET A 414 -6.48 18.90 -20.21
C MET A 414 -7.16 18.37 -18.94
N ALA A 415 -8.01 17.34 -19.04
CA ALA A 415 -8.58 16.67 -17.88
C ALA A 415 -7.49 15.96 -17.05
N ASP A 416 -6.48 15.39 -17.70
CA ASP A 416 -5.37 14.72 -17.01
C ASP A 416 -4.50 15.70 -16.23
N ALA A 417 -4.45 16.96 -16.67
CA ALA A 417 -3.79 18.05 -15.96
C ALA A 417 -4.63 18.67 -14.84
N SER A 418 -5.94 18.37 -14.80
CA SER A 418 -6.86 18.97 -13.84
C SER A 418 -6.67 18.40 -12.42
N GLY A 419 -6.91 19.25 -11.42
CA GLY A 419 -7.10 18.88 -10.01
C GLY A 419 -8.55 18.57 -9.67
N GLY A 420 -9.44 18.44 -10.66
CA GLY A 420 -10.89 18.25 -10.46
C GLY A 420 -11.75 19.29 -11.16
N GLU A 421 -11.19 20.48 -11.42
CA GLU A 421 -11.91 21.57 -12.07
C GLU A 421 -12.30 21.23 -13.52
N SER A 422 -13.59 21.33 -13.81
CA SER A 422 -14.20 21.20 -15.15
C SER A 422 -13.66 20.04 -15.99
N MET A 423 -13.41 18.88 -15.36
CA MET A 423 -12.78 17.72 -16.02
C MET A 423 -13.52 17.29 -17.29
N ASP A 424 -14.85 17.31 -17.31
CA ASP A 424 -15.62 16.95 -18.50
C ASP A 424 -15.40 17.92 -19.66
N GLU A 425 -15.41 19.23 -19.40
CA GLU A 425 -15.12 20.24 -20.44
C GLU A 425 -13.68 20.11 -20.95
N ARG A 426 -12.74 19.89 -20.02
CA ARG A 426 -11.31 19.74 -20.30
C ARG A 426 -10.95 18.41 -20.95
N ALA A 427 -11.81 17.40 -20.89
CA ALA A 427 -11.62 16.13 -21.59
C ALA A 427 -11.70 16.31 -23.12
N PHE A 428 -12.39 17.36 -23.60
CA PHE A 428 -12.44 17.71 -25.02
C PHE A 428 -11.26 18.59 -25.48
N GLU A 429 -10.40 19.03 -24.56
CA GLU A 429 -9.25 19.88 -24.86
C GLU A 429 -7.97 19.04 -24.89
N PRO A 430 -7.20 19.06 -25.99
CA PRO A 430 -5.95 18.31 -26.07
C PRO A 430 -4.90 18.87 -25.12
N LEU A 431 -4.07 18.00 -24.52
CA LEU A 431 -2.99 18.45 -23.66
C LEU A 431 -1.96 19.29 -24.46
N PRO A 432 -1.63 20.53 -24.05
CA PRO A 432 -0.64 21.37 -24.74
C PRO A 432 0.74 20.72 -24.82
N GLU A 433 1.46 20.97 -25.91
CA GLU A 433 2.81 20.46 -26.16
C GLU A 433 3.79 20.79 -25.02
N ALA A 434 3.84 22.05 -24.59
CA ALA A 434 4.72 22.48 -23.50
C ALA A 434 4.46 21.72 -22.18
N LEU A 435 3.20 21.38 -21.89
CA LEU A 435 2.85 20.65 -20.67
C LEU A 435 3.26 19.17 -20.75
N LEU A 436 3.13 18.57 -21.94
CA LEU A 436 3.65 17.22 -22.21
C LEU A 436 5.17 17.17 -22.02
N GLU A 437 5.89 18.14 -22.58
CA GLU A 437 7.35 18.25 -22.43
C GLU A 437 7.77 18.42 -20.96
N ASP A 438 7.01 19.21 -20.19
CA ASP A 438 7.23 19.35 -18.75
C ASP A 438 7.03 18.01 -18.01
N TRP A 439 6.01 17.21 -18.36
CA TRP A 439 5.76 15.90 -17.74
C TRP A 439 6.80 14.84 -18.11
N LEU A 440 7.45 14.99 -19.26
CA LEU A 440 8.61 14.16 -19.63
C LEU A 440 9.85 14.53 -18.80
N ARG A 441 10.06 15.84 -18.60
CA ARG A 441 11.24 16.42 -17.94
C ARG A 441 11.22 16.32 -16.43
N ILE A 442 10.06 16.54 -15.81
CA ILE A 442 9.87 16.53 -14.37
C ILE A 442 9.15 15.24 -14.00
N PRO A 443 9.86 14.25 -13.41
CA PRO A 443 9.26 12.99 -13.05
C PRO A 443 8.06 13.18 -12.13
N SER A 444 6.96 12.51 -12.44
CA SER A 444 5.75 12.42 -11.64
C SER A 444 5.03 11.12 -11.96
N ASP A 445 3.94 10.83 -11.26
CA ASP A 445 3.05 9.70 -11.55
C ASP A 445 2.46 9.72 -12.98
N ARG A 446 2.54 10.86 -13.69
CA ARG A 446 2.05 11.02 -15.06
C ARG A 446 3.09 10.68 -16.14
N ARG A 447 4.36 10.48 -15.76
CA ARG A 447 5.48 10.39 -16.71
C ARG A 447 5.33 9.25 -17.71
N MET A 448 4.87 8.09 -17.26
CA MET A 448 4.70 6.93 -18.16
C MET A 448 3.60 7.18 -19.20
N ALA A 449 2.52 7.87 -18.83
CA ALA A 449 1.50 8.30 -19.78
C ALA A 449 2.07 9.32 -20.79
N ALA A 450 2.92 10.24 -20.31
CA ALA A 450 3.58 11.23 -21.15
C ALA A 450 4.55 10.61 -22.16
N LEU A 451 5.30 9.57 -21.78
CA LEU A 451 6.15 8.80 -22.70
C LEU A 451 5.31 8.19 -23.83
N PHE A 452 4.19 7.59 -23.48
CA PHE A 452 3.30 6.96 -24.45
C PHE A 452 2.66 7.99 -25.40
N GLU A 453 2.19 9.11 -24.84
CA GLU A 453 1.62 10.23 -25.59
C GLU A 453 2.62 10.89 -26.54
N ALA A 454 3.89 11.01 -26.15
CA ALA A 454 4.93 11.58 -27.00
C ALA A 454 5.08 10.79 -28.30
N PHE A 455 5.06 9.45 -28.24
CA PHE A 455 5.13 8.62 -29.44
C PHE A 455 3.83 8.63 -30.25
N ARG A 456 2.65 8.76 -29.63
CA ARG A 456 1.39 9.02 -30.36
C ARG A 456 1.46 10.30 -31.18
N ARG A 457 2.18 11.32 -30.69
CA ARG A 457 2.41 12.61 -31.37
C ARG A 457 3.60 12.60 -32.34
N GLY A 458 4.30 11.47 -32.47
CA GLY A 458 5.41 11.31 -33.43
C GLY A 458 6.74 11.92 -32.99
N TYR A 459 6.97 12.11 -31.69
CA TYR A 459 8.28 12.51 -31.17
C TYR A 459 9.34 11.45 -31.51
N SER A 460 10.58 11.89 -31.76
CA SER A 460 11.68 10.95 -31.94
C SER A 460 12.19 10.41 -30.60
N ILE A 461 12.79 9.23 -30.62
CA ILE A 461 13.39 8.62 -29.43
C ILE A 461 14.44 9.52 -28.78
N GLU A 462 15.25 10.22 -29.58
CA GLU A 462 16.29 11.10 -29.04
C GLU A 462 15.68 12.31 -28.34
N ASP A 463 14.62 12.91 -28.90
CA ASP A 463 13.92 14.03 -28.26
C ASP A 463 13.34 13.61 -26.90
N VAL A 464 12.66 12.45 -26.86
CA VAL A 464 12.08 11.91 -25.63
C VAL A 464 13.18 11.56 -24.61
N ARG A 465 14.29 10.98 -25.05
CA ARG A 465 15.43 10.65 -24.18
C ARG A 465 16.04 11.89 -23.54
N ASP A 466 16.30 12.92 -24.35
CA ASP A 466 16.94 14.14 -23.88
C ASP A 466 16.00 14.93 -22.95
N MET A 467 14.69 14.96 -23.24
CA MET A 467 13.70 15.57 -22.33
C MET A 467 13.55 14.80 -21.03
N SER A 468 13.49 13.47 -21.09
CA SER A 468 13.38 12.60 -19.91
C SER A 468 14.68 12.48 -19.10
N GLY A 469 15.73 13.21 -19.47
CA GLY A 469 16.98 13.19 -18.72
C GLY A 469 17.69 11.84 -18.76
N GLY A 470 17.43 11.00 -19.77
CA GLY A 470 18.21 9.78 -20.01
C GLY A 470 17.49 8.44 -19.88
N VAL A 471 16.15 8.37 -19.99
CA VAL A 471 15.46 7.06 -20.06
C VAL A 471 16.10 6.19 -21.16
N THR A 472 16.43 4.94 -20.84
CA THR A 472 17.17 4.07 -21.76
C THR A 472 16.43 3.88 -23.08
N ARG A 473 17.14 4.01 -24.21
CA ARG A 473 16.58 3.89 -25.57
C ARG A 473 15.77 2.62 -25.81
N TRP A 474 16.19 1.51 -25.21
CA TRP A 474 15.48 0.24 -25.35
C TRP A 474 14.04 0.35 -24.86
N PHE A 475 13.79 0.96 -23.69
CA PHE A 475 12.43 1.19 -23.19
C PHE A 475 11.65 2.14 -24.08
N LEU A 476 12.29 3.20 -24.58
CA LEU A 476 11.65 4.16 -25.49
C LEU A 476 11.17 3.49 -26.79
N HIS A 477 11.95 2.58 -27.38
CA HIS A 477 11.51 1.76 -28.51
C HIS A 477 10.29 0.89 -28.18
N ARG A 478 10.15 0.42 -26.93
CA ARG A 478 8.97 -0.36 -26.51
C ARG A 478 7.73 0.50 -26.40
N PHE A 479 7.83 1.70 -25.84
CA PHE A 479 6.73 2.67 -25.83
C PHE A 479 6.33 3.09 -27.25
N GLU A 480 7.30 3.32 -28.14
CA GLU A 480 7.06 3.60 -29.56
C GLU A 480 6.29 2.44 -30.23
N ASN A 481 6.70 1.19 -29.99
CA ASN A 481 6.04 0.00 -30.53
C ASN A 481 4.59 -0.13 -30.03
N MET A 482 4.36 0.02 -28.73
CA MET A 482 3.01 -0.01 -28.17
C MET A 482 2.14 1.14 -28.76
N ALA A 483 2.69 2.33 -28.95
CA ALA A 483 1.93 3.46 -29.52
C ALA A 483 1.61 3.23 -31.01
N ALA A 484 2.51 2.56 -31.74
CA ALA A 484 2.28 2.17 -33.13
C ALA A 484 1.16 1.12 -33.26
N ILE A 485 1.14 0.11 -32.39
CA ILE A 485 0.06 -0.91 -32.36
C ILE A 485 -1.28 -0.26 -32.00
N GLU A 486 -1.31 0.65 -31.01
CA GLU A 486 -2.54 1.37 -30.67
C GLU A 486 -3.05 2.22 -31.85
N THR A 487 -2.13 2.85 -32.58
CA THR A 487 -2.46 3.63 -33.78
C THR A 487 -3.05 2.74 -34.88
N GLU A 488 -2.54 1.51 -35.04
CA GLU A 488 -3.09 0.51 -35.96
C GLU A 488 -4.53 0.12 -35.57
N ILE A 489 -4.78 -0.17 -34.28
CA ILE A 489 -6.12 -0.51 -33.77
C ILE A 489 -7.09 0.64 -34.04
N ARG A 490 -6.69 1.88 -33.70
CA ARG A 490 -7.53 3.07 -33.94
C ARG A 490 -7.84 3.25 -35.43
N ALA A 491 -6.83 3.13 -36.30
CA ALA A 491 -7.01 3.25 -37.74
C ALA A 491 -7.97 2.16 -38.29
N ALA A 492 -7.94 0.95 -37.74
CA ALA A 492 -8.88 -0.11 -38.09
C ALA A 492 -10.33 0.27 -37.72
N GLY A 493 -10.54 0.88 -36.55
CA GLY A 493 -11.82 1.43 -36.13
C GLY A 493 -12.31 2.57 -37.03
N GLU A 494 -11.43 3.50 -37.40
CA GLU A 494 -11.73 4.65 -38.27
C GLU A 494 -12.21 4.22 -39.68
N ILE A 495 -11.69 3.10 -40.21
CA ILE A 495 -12.16 2.53 -41.49
C ILE A 495 -13.41 1.65 -41.34
N GLY A 496 -13.95 1.54 -40.14
CA GLY A 496 -15.22 0.89 -39.84
C GLY A 496 -15.15 -0.59 -39.47
N LEU A 497 -14.02 -1.08 -38.94
CA LEU A 497 -13.91 -2.45 -38.41
C LEU A 497 -14.66 -2.56 -37.06
N PRO A 498 -15.78 -3.30 -36.96
CA PRO A 498 -16.43 -3.53 -35.67
C PRO A 498 -15.68 -4.61 -34.86
N PRO A 499 -15.76 -4.60 -33.51
CA PRO A 499 -15.14 -5.62 -32.67
C PRO A 499 -15.49 -7.07 -33.05
N SER A 500 -16.72 -7.33 -33.49
CA SER A 500 -17.19 -8.66 -33.90
C SER A 500 -16.53 -9.20 -35.18
N GLU A 501 -15.85 -8.35 -35.96
CA GLU A 501 -15.23 -8.73 -37.23
C GLU A 501 -13.70 -8.71 -37.18
N ILE A 502 -13.09 -8.42 -36.02
CA ILE A 502 -11.62 -8.43 -35.85
C ILE A 502 -11.06 -9.76 -36.39
N PRO A 503 -10.12 -9.76 -37.34
CA PRO A 503 -9.57 -11.00 -37.86
C PRO A 503 -8.60 -11.64 -36.87
N ALA A 504 -8.41 -12.96 -37.00
CA ALA A 504 -7.64 -13.75 -36.02
C ALA A 504 -6.17 -13.35 -35.92
N SER A 505 -5.56 -12.90 -37.02
CA SER A 505 -4.17 -12.43 -37.07
C SER A 505 -3.98 -11.18 -36.22
N GLU A 506 -4.87 -10.21 -36.36
CA GLU A 506 -4.88 -8.92 -35.67
C GLU A 506 -5.17 -9.13 -34.20
N MET A 507 -6.19 -9.92 -33.86
CA MET A 507 -6.48 -10.31 -32.48
C MET A 507 -5.24 -10.92 -31.81
N ARG A 508 -4.59 -11.90 -32.45
CA ARG A 508 -3.37 -12.53 -31.91
C ARG A 508 -2.22 -11.54 -31.73
N LEU A 509 -2.02 -10.65 -32.70
CA LEU A 509 -0.97 -9.64 -32.64
C LEU A 509 -1.19 -8.68 -31.47
N TRP A 510 -2.40 -8.11 -31.37
CA TRP A 510 -2.74 -7.11 -30.35
C TRP A 510 -2.72 -7.74 -28.94
N LYS A 511 -3.32 -8.92 -28.75
CA LYS A 511 -3.25 -9.67 -27.48
C LYS A 511 -1.81 -10.08 -27.15
N GLY A 512 -1.04 -10.50 -28.15
CA GLY A 512 0.37 -10.84 -28.04
C GLY A 512 1.28 -9.71 -27.56
N ALA A 513 0.87 -8.46 -27.76
CA ALA A 513 1.55 -7.28 -27.27
C ALA A 513 1.02 -6.77 -25.91
N GLY A 514 0.00 -7.41 -25.34
CA GLY A 514 -0.56 -7.05 -24.02
C GLY A 514 -1.82 -6.20 -24.03
N PHE A 515 -2.40 -5.88 -25.19
CA PHE A 515 -3.61 -5.05 -25.24
C PHE A 515 -4.80 -5.83 -24.67
N THR A 516 -5.46 -5.26 -23.65
CA THR A 516 -6.67 -5.84 -23.06
C THR A 516 -7.85 -5.71 -24.02
N ASP A 517 -8.88 -6.52 -23.82
CA ASP A 517 -10.10 -6.50 -24.62
C ASP A 517 -10.77 -5.11 -24.54
N LEU A 518 -10.75 -4.50 -23.35
CA LEU A 518 -11.21 -3.13 -23.12
C LEU A 518 -10.35 -2.07 -23.82
N HIS A 519 -9.01 -2.21 -23.83
CA HIS A 519 -8.12 -1.28 -24.54
C HIS A 519 -8.37 -1.35 -26.05
N ILE A 520 -8.53 -2.55 -26.60
CA ILE A 520 -8.87 -2.76 -28.02
C ILE A 520 -10.23 -2.11 -28.34
N ALA A 521 -11.25 -2.31 -27.50
CA ALA A 521 -12.58 -1.73 -27.69
C ALA A 521 -12.55 -0.18 -27.68
N ASP A 522 -11.91 0.42 -26.67
CA ASP A 522 -11.78 1.88 -26.54
C ASP A 522 -10.96 2.49 -27.70
N ALA A 523 -9.89 1.82 -28.12
CA ALA A 523 -9.06 2.26 -29.25
C ALA A 523 -9.81 2.16 -30.59
N LEU A 524 -10.55 1.07 -30.85
CA LEU A 524 -11.41 0.94 -32.05
C LEU A 524 -12.50 2.02 -32.09
N ALA A 525 -13.02 2.42 -30.93
CA ALA A 525 -13.97 3.52 -30.80
C ALA A 525 -13.34 4.91 -30.94
N GLY A 526 -12.01 5.01 -31.08
CA GLY A 526 -11.29 6.26 -31.22
C GLY A 526 -11.04 7.00 -29.90
N PHE A 527 -11.06 6.29 -28.76
CA PHE A 527 -10.96 6.87 -27.42
C PHE A 527 -11.98 7.99 -27.15
N PRO A 528 -13.29 7.71 -27.20
CA PRO A 528 -14.31 8.74 -27.02
C PRO A 528 -14.12 9.51 -25.70
N GLU A 529 -14.29 10.82 -25.73
CA GLU A 529 -14.05 11.71 -24.59
C GLU A 529 -14.97 11.36 -23.40
N THR A 530 -16.16 10.86 -23.71
CA THR A 530 -17.14 10.32 -22.75
C THR A 530 -16.64 9.10 -21.96
N GLY A 531 -15.53 8.48 -22.38
CA GLY A 531 -14.92 7.32 -21.72
C GLY A 531 -15.42 5.96 -22.22
N TYR A 532 -14.68 4.91 -21.86
CA TYR A 532 -14.94 3.54 -22.29
C TYR A 532 -16.19 2.90 -21.67
N LYS A 533 -16.66 3.41 -20.53
CA LYS A 533 -17.86 2.89 -19.83
C LYS A 533 -19.17 3.16 -20.58
N LEU A 534 -19.18 4.17 -21.46
CA LEU A 534 -20.34 4.58 -22.24
C LEU A 534 -20.31 4.04 -23.67
N LEU A 535 -19.38 3.12 -23.98
CA LEU A 535 -19.37 2.42 -25.25
C LEU A 535 -20.68 1.64 -25.41
N SER A 536 -21.28 1.77 -26.59
CA SER A 536 -22.52 1.07 -26.92
C SER A 536 -22.29 -0.44 -27.01
N GLU A 537 -23.33 -1.21 -26.68
CA GLU A 537 -23.37 -2.65 -26.95
C GLU A 537 -22.96 -2.94 -28.42
N GLY A 538 -22.06 -3.89 -28.61
CA GLY A 538 -21.46 -4.19 -29.92
C GLY A 538 -20.10 -3.51 -30.17
N SER A 539 -19.75 -2.51 -29.37
CA SER A 539 -18.48 -1.74 -29.45
C SER A 539 -17.66 -1.78 -28.15
N ASP A 540 -18.05 -2.62 -27.20
CA ASP A 540 -17.54 -2.68 -25.82
C ASP A 540 -16.56 -3.85 -25.58
N GLU A 541 -16.04 -3.95 -24.35
CA GLU A 541 -15.14 -5.03 -23.92
C GLU A 541 -15.75 -6.43 -24.13
N PHE A 542 -17.06 -6.58 -23.90
CA PHE A 542 -17.77 -7.85 -24.12
C PHE A 542 -17.72 -8.27 -25.59
N SER A 543 -17.89 -7.33 -26.52
CA SER A 543 -17.86 -7.60 -27.96
C SER A 543 -16.48 -8.09 -28.42
N VAL A 544 -15.40 -7.50 -27.91
CA VAL A 544 -14.03 -7.96 -28.17
C VAL A 544 -13.78 -9.34 -27.54
N THR A 545 -14.22 -9.54 -26.28
CA THR A 545 -14.11 -10.82 -25.56
C THR A 545 -14.83 -11.95 -26.31
N HIS A 546 -16.07 -11.72 -26.73
CA HIS A 546 -16.87 -12.70 -27.49
C HIS A 546 -16.17 -13.06 -28.79
N ARG A 547 -15.70 -12.06 -29.54
CA ARG A 547 -14.95 -12.30 -30.78
C ARG A 547 -13.68 -13.10 -30.54
N ARG A 548 -12.93 -12.75 -29.50
CA ARG A 548 -11.71 -13.44 -29.11
C ARG A 548 -11.98 -14.91 -28.78
N HIS A 549 -13.06 -15.21 -28.06
CA HIS A 549 -13.50 -16.57 -27.73
C HIS A 549 -14.01 -17.35 -28.96
N GLU A 550 -14.76 -16.71 -29.87
CA GLU A 550 -15.20 -17.33 -31.13
C GLU A 550 -14.02 -17.78 -31.99
N LEU A 551 -12.94 -17.00 -32.00
CA LEU A 551 -11.69 -17.32 -32.69
C LEU A 551 -10.84 -18.35 -31.94
N GLY A 552 -11.24 -18.74 -30.73
CA GLY A 552 -10.50 -19.58 -29.81
C GLY A 552 -9.15 -18.99 -29.41
N VAL A 553 -9.03 -17.66 -29.36
CA VAL A 553 -7.81 -16.97 -28.92
C VAL A 553 -7.88 -16.78 -27.41
N HIS A 554 -7.21 -17.64 -26.66
CA HIS A 554 -7.12 -17.57 -25.19
C HIS A 554 -5.66 -17.43 -24.78
N PRO A 555 -5.36 -16.87 -23.59
CA PRO A 555 -4.02 -16.93 -23.06
C PRO A 555 -3.68 -18.39 -22.68
N VAL A 556 -2.39 -18.70 -22.72
CA VAL A 556 -1.84 -19.87 -22.02
C VAL A 556 -1.23 -19.43 -20.70
N PHE A 557 -1.10 -20.36 -19.77
CA PHE A 557 -0.57 -20.06 -18.46
C PHE A 557 0.76 -20.77 -18.26
N ARG A 558 1.79 -20.00 -17.96
CA ARG A 558 3.15 -20.47 -17.72
C ARG A 558 3.47 -20.41 -16.25
N MET A 559 4.38 -21.27 -15.81
CA MET A 559 4.82 -21.35 -14.41
C MET A 559 6.06 -20.50 -14.19
N VAL A 560 6.12 -19.84 -13.05
CA VAL A 560 7.36 -19.32 -12.49
C VAL A 560 8.13 -20.50 -11.89
N ASP A 561 9.30 -20.80 -12.42
CA ASP A 561 10.06 -22.02 -12.10
C ASP A 561 11.49 -21.79 -11.61
N SER A 562 11.94 -20.54 -11.53
CA SER A 562 13.31 -20.10 -11.23
C SER A 562 14.41 -20.55 -12.20
N CYS A 563 14.12 -21.36 -13.22
CA CYS A 563 15.14 -22.06 -14.02
C CYS A 563 14.86 -22.08 -15.52
N ALA A 564 13.92 -21.27 -16.01
CA ALA A 564 13.58 -21.15 -17.44
C ALA A 564 13.31 -22.52 -18.09
N ALA A 565 12.49 -23.34 -17.42
CA ALA A 565 12.10 -24.69 -17.79
C ALA A 565 13.25 -25.72 -17.92
N GLU A 566 14.44 -25.46 -17.36
CA GLU A 566 15.51 -26.46 -17.27
C GLU A 566 15.09 -27.65 -16.40
N PHE A 567 14.34 -27.37 -15.32
CA PHE A 567 13.77 -28.35 -14.41
C PHE A 567 12.24 -28.19 -14.35
N ALA A 568 11.54 -29.28 -14.04
CA ALA A 568 10.09 -29.21 -13.86
C ALA A 568 9.76 -28.49 -12.53
N ALA A 569 8.97 -27.42 -12.62
CA ALA A 569 8.38 -26.82 -11.43
C ALA A 569 7.33 -27.76 -10.82
N VAL A 570 7.35 -27.86 -9.50
CA VAL A 570 6.28 -28.51 -8.72
C VAL A 570 5.33 -27.50 -8.11
N THR A 571 5.76 -26.23 -8.03
CA THR A 571 5.00 -25.14 -7.41
C THR A 571 4.04 -24.52 -8.41
N PRO A 572 2.72 -24.48 -8.10
CA PRO A 572 1.68 -24.00 -9.00
C PRO A 572 1.54 -22.47 -8.98
N TYR A 573 2.59 -21.77 -9.39
CA TYR A 573 2.65 -20.31 -9.50
C TYR A 573 2.61 -19.91 -10.98
N TYR A 574 1.49 -19.34 -11.43
CA TYR A 574 1.17 -19.06 -12.83
C TYR A 574 1.08 -17.57 -13.17
N TYR A 575 1.27 -17.28 -14.46
CA TYR A 575 0.88 -16.03 -15.10
C TYR A 575 0.32 -16.31 -16.51
N ALA A 576 -0.64 -15.49 -16.95
CA ALA A 576 -1.22 -15.56 -18.29
C ALA A 576 -0.32 -14.88 -19.34
N THR A 577 -0.24 -15.47 -20.54
CA THR A 577 0.44 -14.88 -21.69
C THR A 577 -0.14 -15.37 -23.01
N TYR A 578 -0.06 -14.53 -24.04
CA TYR A 578 -0.40 -14.91 -25.41
C TYR A 578 0.83 -15.39 -26.22
N GLU A 579 1.99 -15.58 -25.58
CA GLU A 579 3.25 -16.03 -26.23
C GLU A 579 3.60 -15.18 -27.46
N GLY A 580 3.48 -13.86 -27.36
CA GLY A 580 3.70 -12.94 -28.48
C GLY A 580 2.74 -13.15 -29.65
N GLY A 581 1.53 -13.67 -29.39
CA GLY A 581 0.50 -13.98 -30.38
C GLY A 581 0.56 -15.41 -30.94
N SER A 582 1.54 -16.20 -30.50
CA SER A 582 1.77 -17.58 -30.96
C SER A 582 1.07 -18.64 -30.10
N ALA A 583 0.36 -18.25 -29.04
CA ALA A 583 -0.39 -19.17 -28.18
C ALA A 583 -1.32 -20.10 -28.98
N PRO A 584 -1.42 -21.40 -28.62
CA PRO A 584 -2.37 -22.33 -29.20
C PRO A 584 -3.83 -21.83 -29.18
N VAL A 585 -4.66 -22.35 -30.08
CA VAL A 585 -6.11 -22.09 -30.06
C VAL A 585 -6.76 -22.92 -28.95
N GLY A 586 -7.70 -22.31 -28.22
CA GLY A 586 -8.52 -22.94 -27.20
C GLY A 586 -8.11 -22.57 -25.79
N VAL A 587 -9.02 -22.77 -24.83
CA VAL A 587 -8.76 -22.56 -23.40
C VAL A 587 -7.65 -23.51 -22.94
N ASP A 588 -6.66 -22.98 -22.23
CA ASP A 588 -5.58 -23.77 -21.64
C ASP A 588 -6.11 -24.79 -20.62
N TYR A 589 -5.35 -25.85 -20.36
CA TYR A 589 -5.78 -26.93 -19.46
C TYR A 589 -4.99 -26.94 -18.15
N VAL A 590 -5.64 -27.39 -17.07
CA VAL A 590 -4.98 -27.69 -15.80
C VAL A 590 -4.68 -29.19 -15.75
N PRO A 591 -3.41 -29.62 -15.55
CA PRO A 591 -3.07 -31.03 -15.45
C PRO A 591 -3.83 -31.73 -14.30
N GLY A 592 -4.36 -32.92 -14.56
CA GLY A 592 -5.07 -33.74 -13.55
C GLY A 592 -6.46 -33.24 -13.17
N LEU A 593 -6.98 -32.18 -13.82
CA LEU A 593 -8.27 -31.57 -13.48
C LEU A 593 -9.45 -32.57 -13.55
N ASP A 594 -9.47 -33.43 -14.57
CA ASP A 594 -10.54 -34.43 -14.77
C ASP A 594 -10.49 -35.56 -13.72
N GLU A 595 -9.39 -35.70 -12.98
CA GLU A 595 -9.22 -36.69 -11.91
C GLU A 595 -9.59 -36.12 -10.53
N SER A 596 -9.64 -34.79 -10.37
CA SER A 596 -9.96 -34.13 -9.10
C SER A 596 -11.46 -34.12 -8.82
N LEU A 597 -11.85 -34.66 -7.66
CA LEU A 597 -13.22 -34.57 -7.14
C LEU A 597 -13.44 -33.31 -6.28
N LYS A 598 -12.40 -32.51 -6.05
CA LYS A 598 -12.47 -31.32 -5.19
C LYS A 598 -13.16 -30.18 -5.91
N GLN A 599 -13.94 -29.40 -5.15
CA GLN A 599 -14.41 -28.10 -5.63
C GLN A 599 -13.22 -27.14 -5.75
N ARG A 600 -13.32 -26.20 -6.68
CA ARG A 600 -12.25 -25.26 -7.03
C ARG A 600 -12.79 -23.88 -6.79
N ILE A 601 -12.32 -23.23 -5.75
CA ILE A 601 -12.86 -21.98 -5.26
C ILE A 601 -11.80 -20.90 -5.44
N VAL A 602 -12.16 -19.85 -6.18
CA VAL A 602 -11.27 -18.72 -6.47
C VAL A 602 -11.47 -17.63 -5.42
N VAL A 603 -10.37 -17.10 -4.89
CA VAL A 603 -10.34 -15.90 -4.06
C VAL A 603 -9.70 -14.78 -4.88
N ILE A 604 -10.38 -13.63 -4.98
CA ILE A 604 -9.80 -12.43 -5.60
C ILE A 604 -9.09 -11.60 -4.54
N GLY A 605 -7.81 -11.34 -4.77
CA GLY A 605 -6.96 -10.55 -3.89
C GLY A 605 -7.31 -9.07 -3.85
N SER A 606 -6.54 -8.31 -3.08
CA SER A 606 -6.75 -6.88 -2.90
C SER A 606 -6.15 -6.00 -3.98
N GLY A 607 -5.29 -6.53 -4.85
CA GLY A 607 -4.46 -5.69 -5.72
C GLY A 607 -3.48 -4.81 -4.94
N PRO A 608 -2.98 -3.71 -5.54
CA PRO A 608 -1.96 -2.88 -4.90
C PRO A 608 -2.45 -2.20 -3.63
N ILE A 609 -1.55 -2.06 -2.66
CA ILE A 609 -1.81 -1.28 -1.45
C ILE A 609 -1.99 0.20 -1.81
N ARG A 610 -3.05 0.79 -1.28
CA ARG A 610 -3.36 2.22 -1.37
C ARG A 610 -4.12 2.66 -0.13
N ILE A 611 -4.18 3.97 0.13
CA ILE A 611 -4.89 4.50 1.30
C ILE A 611 -6.37 4.15 1.23
N GLY A 612 -6.85 3.44 2.27
CA GLY A 612 -8.20 2.88 2.35
C GLY A 612 -8.29 1.40 1.97
N GLN A 613 -7.29 0.84 1.28
CA GLN A 613 -7.20 -0.55 0.84
C GLN A 613 -5.78 -1.07 1.07
N GLY A 614 -5.50 -1.46 2.32
CA GLY A 614 -4.20 -1.92 2.78
C GLY A 614 -4.11 -3.43 2.98
N ILE A 615 -3.17 -3.83 3.83
CA ILE A 615 -2.86 -5.23 4.15
C ILE A 615 -4.01 -5.95 4.87
N GLU A 616 -4.96 -5.20 5.42
CA GLU A 616 -6.12 -5.75 6.13
C GLU A 616 -7.00 -6.62 5.22
N PHE A 617 -7.03 -6.30 3.91
CA PHE A 617 -7.75 -7.08 2.91
C PHE A 617 -6.94 -8.29 2.44
N ASP A 618 -5.61 -8.18 2.41
CA ASP A 618 -4.73 -9.34 2.17
C ASP A 618 -4.91 -10.40 3.25
N TYR A 619 -4.98 -9.96 4.52
CA TYR A 619 -5.31 -10.79 5.68
C TYR A 619 -6.61 -11.58 5.46
N GLY A 620 -7.67 -10.88 5.03
CA GLY A 620 -8.95 -11.50 4.69
C GLY A 620 -8.82 -12.59 3.62
N CYS A 621 -8.07 -12.32 2.55
CA CYS A 621 -7.84 -13.27 1.46
C CYS A 621 -7.06 -14.52 1.92
N VAL A 622 -6.00 -14.36 2.73
CA VAL A 622 -5.21 -15.48 3.27
C VAL A 622 -6.08 -16.39 4.14
N HIS A 623 -6.93 -15.81 4.99
CA HIS A 623 -7.86 -16.61 5.81
C HIS A 623 -8.97 -17.28 5.00
N ALA A 624 -9.44 -16.65 3.93
CA ALA A 624 -10.40 -17.28 3.02
C ALA A 624 -9.81 -18.51 2.33
N VAL A 625 -8.55 -18.42 1.88
CA VAL A 625 -7.81 -19.56 1.32
C VAL A 625 -7.66 -20.69 2.36
N GLY A 626 -7.31 -20.34 3.61
CA GLY A 626 -7.27 -21.31 4.71
C GLY A 626 -8.61 -22.02 4.94
N ALA A 627 -9.72 -21.29 4.92
CA ALA A 627 -11.06 -21.84 5.09
C ALA A 627 -11.46 -22.81 3.95
N ILE A 628 -11.12 -22.47 2.70
CA ILE A 628 -11.35 -23.36 1.55
C ILE A 628 -10.61 -24.70 1.72
N ARG A 629 -9.34 -24.63 2.16
CA ARG A 629 -8.52 -25.81 2.44
C ARG A 629 -9.06 -26.65 3.59
N ASP A 630 -9.56 -26.02 4.66
CA ASP A 630 -10.19 -26.72 5.79
C ASP A 630 -11.41 -27.54 5.35
N LEU A 631 -12.17 -27.06 4.35
CA LEU A 631 -13.31 -27.75 3.75
C LEU A 631 -12.90 -28.85 2.74
N GLY A 632 -11.59 -29.04 2.53
CA GLY A 632 -11.04 -30.04 1.62
C GLY A 632 -11.18 -29.68 0.13
N HIS A 633 -11.45 -28.41 -0.18
CA HIS A 633 -11.50 -27.88 -1.55
C HIS A 633 -10.12 -27.40 -2.01
N GLU A 634 -10.01 -27.10 -3.31
CA GLU A 634 -8.81 -26.49 -3.89
C GLU A 634 -8.99 -24.97 -3.89
N ALA A 635 -8.08 -24.28 -3.19
CA ALA A 635 -8.06 -22.83 -3.09
C ALA A 635 -7.16 -22.23 -4.17
N ILE A 636 -7.76 -21.42 -5.04
CA ILE A 636 -7.08 -20.71 -6.12
C ILE A 636 -7.10 -19.23 -5.76
N ILE A 637 -5.98 -18.53 -5.93
CA ILE A 637 -5.93 -17.08 -5.68
C ILE A 637 -5.44 -16.32 -6.92
N ILE A 638 -6.09 -15.20 -7.20
CA ILE A 638 -5.69 -14.25 -8.24
C ILE A 638 -5.34 -12.94 -7.53
N ASN A 639 -4.08 -12.50 -7.62
CA ASN A 639 -3.63 -11.23 -7.06
C ASN A 639 -2.35 -10.75 -7.75
N ASN A 640 -2.06 -9.45 -7.70
CA ASN A 640 -0.94 -8.83 -8.43
C ASN A 640 -0.04 -7.92 -7.56
N ASN A 641 -0.16 -8.03 -6.24
CA ASN A 641 0.64 -7.26 -5.30
C ASN A 641 1.88 -8.06 -4.83
N PRO A 642 3.11 -7.63 -5.17
CA PRO A 642 4.31 -8.39 -4.85
C PRO A 642 4.69 -8.34 -3.35
N GLU A 643 4.15 -7.38 -2.59
CA GLU A 643 4.48 -7.18 -1.17
C GLU A 643 3.73 -8.15 -0.24
N THR A 644 2.76 -8.92 -0.76
CA THR A 644 1.74 -9.60 0.06
C THR A 644 2.01 -11.09 0.34
N VAL A 645 1.37 -11.60 1.40
CA VAL A 645 1.39 -13.02 1.77
C VAL A 645 0.44 -13.82 0.87
N SER A 646 -0.65 -13.21 0.38
CA SER A 646 -1.57 -13.87 -0.54
C SER A 646 -0.91 -14.29 -1.87
N THR A 647 0.11 -13.55 -2.33
CA THR A 647 0.92 -13.90 -3.50
C THR A 647 2.14 -14.76 -3.14
N ASP A 648 2.22 -15.31 -1.92
CA ASP A 648 3.15 -16.41 -1.63
C ASP A 648 2.57 -17.70 -2.19
N PHE A 649 3.37 -18.43 -2.97
CA PHE A 649 2.94 -19.67 -3.63
C PHE A 649 2.58 -20.78 -2.63
N ASP A 650 3.06 -20.71 -1.38
CA ASP A 650 2.68 -21.66 -0.32
C ASP A 650 1.28 -21.38 0.26
N THR A 651 0.75 -20.17 0.06
CA THR A 651 -0.52 -19.74 0.64
C THR A 651 -1.72 -20.46 0.03
N SER A 652 -1.69 -20.78 -1.26
CA SER A 652 -2.82 -21.34 -2.01
C SER A 652 -2.45 -22.62 -2.77
N ASP A 653 -3.43 -23.36 -3.28
CA ASP A 653 -3.17 -24.57 -4.07
C ASP A 653 -2.76 -24.22 -5.50
N ARG A 654 -3.18 -23.05 -6.00
CA ARG A 654 -2.69 -22.46 -7.25
C ARG A 654 -2.75 -20.93 -7.14
N LEU A 655 -1.63 -20.28 -7.46
CA LEU A 655 -1.48 -18.82 -7.50
C LEU A 655 -1.46 -18.33 -8.94
N TYR A 656 -2.29 -17.35 -9.26
CA TYR A 656 -2.28 -16.61 -10.52
C TYR A 656 -1.87 -15.15 -10.27
N PHE A 657 -0.73 -14.76 -10.83
CA PHE A 657 -0.20 -13.41 -10.68
C PHE A 657 -0.54 -12.57 -11.90
N ASP A 658 -1.81 -12.19 -11.97
CA ASP A 658 -2.45 -11.52 -13.10
C ASP A 658 -3.30 -10.32 -12.67
N PRO A 659 -3.59 -9.37 -13.59
CA PRO A 659 -4.44 -8.23 -13.30
C PRO A 659 -5.82 -8.64 -12.78
N LEU A 660 -6.39 -7.84 -11.88
CA LEU A 660 -7.74 -8.07 -11.33
C LEU A 660 -8.82 -7.46 -12.22
N THR A 661 -8.73 -7.71 -13.53
CA THR A 661 -9.69 -7.23 -14.54
C THR A 661 -10.72 -8.30 -14.88
N LEU A 662 -11.88 -7.88 -15.43
CA LEU A 662 -12.91 -8.81 -15.88
C LEU A 662 -12.36 -9.84 -16.87
N GLU A 663 -11.57 -9.40 -17.85
CA GLU A 663 -10.91 -10.28 -18.82
C GLU A 663 -10.03 -11.32 -18.13
N SER A 664 -9.03 -10.89 -17.35
CA SER A 664 -8.02 -11.79 -16.76
C SER A 664 -8.66 -12.79 -15.80
N VAL A 665 -9.59 -12.32 -14.96
CA VAL A 665 -10.33 -13.19 -14.03
C VAL A 665 -11.17 -14.20 -14.80
N SER A 666 -11.85 -13.80 -15.88
CA SER A 666 -12.65 -14.72 -16.70
C SER A 666 -11.81 -15.83 -17.33
N GLU A 667 -10.61 -15.52 -17.82
CA GLU A 667 -9.71 -16.54 -18.40
C GLU A 667 -9.20 -17.54 -17.37
N VAL A 668 -8.90 -17.09 -16.15
CA VAL A 668 -8.51 -17.99 -15.05
C VAL A 668 -9.68 -18.89 -14.66
N LEU A 669 -10.89 -18.34 -14.53
CA LEU A 669 -12.09 -19.12 -14.20
C LEU A 669 -12.37 -20.20 -15.25
N LEU A 670 -12.21 -19.88 -16.53
CA LEU A 670 -12.36 -20.83 -17.65
C LEU A 670 -11.30 -21.94 -17.60
N ARG A 671 -10.02 -21.60 -17.43
CA ARG A 671 -8.92 -22.58 -17.30
C ARG A 671 -9.17 -23.54 -16.15
N GLU A 672 -9.55 -23.00 -15.00
CA GLU A 672 -9.76 -23.78 -13.77
C GLU A 672 -11.07 -24.58 -13.80
N ARG A 673 -12.00 -24.29 -14.72
CA ARG A 673 -13.40 -24.74 -14.62
C ARG A 673 -13.90 -24.52 -13.19
N ALA A 674 -13.71 -23.29 -12.70
CA ALA A 674 -13.94 -22.94 -11.31
C ALA A 674 -15.40 -23.19 -10.91
N HIS A 675 -15.60 -23.65 -9.68
CA HIS A 675 -16.92 -23.96 -9.15
C HIS A 675 -17.48 -22.81 -8.32
N GLY A 676 -16.62 -22.07 -7.61
CA GLY A 676 -17.00 -20.94 -6.78
C GLY A 676 -16.00 -19.79 -6.85
N ILE A 677 -16.46 -18.58 -6.53
CA ILE A 677 -15.62 -17.37 -6.41
C ILE A 677 -16.03 -16.55 -5.18
N LEU A 678 -15.05 -16.09 -4.40
CA LEU A 678 -15.20 -15.18 -3.26
C LEU A 678 -14.66 -13.79 -3.61
N LEU A 679 -15.50 -12.77 -3.46
CA LEU A 679 -15.20 -11.37 -3.79
C LEU A 679 -15.20 -10.44 -2.57
N GLN A 680 -15.65 -10.92 -1.41
CA GLN A 680 -15.91 -10.10 -0.22
C GLN A 680 -14.65 -9.75 0.58
N PHE A 681 -13.52 -10.41 0.31
CA PHE A 681 -12.31 -10.30 1.12
C PHE A 681 -11.26 -9.36 0.51
N GLY A 682 -11.19 -9.25 -0.82
CA GLY A 682 -10.21 -8.42 -1.55
C GLY A 682 -10.53 -6.92 -1.61
N GLY A 683 -11.37 -6.40 -0.71
CA GLY A 683 -11.73 -4.98 -0.68
C GLY A 683 -12.45 -4.49 -1.94
N GLN A 684 -12.29 -3.21 -2.28
CA GLN A 684 -13.08 -2.58 -3.34
C GLN A 684 -12.76 -3.13 -4.73
N THR A 685 -11.50 -3.52 -4.99
CA THR A 685 -11.09 -4.06 -6.29
C THR A 685 -11.84 -5.36 -6.59
N ALA A 686 -11.90 -6.29 -5.64
CA ALA A 686 -12.65 -7.54 -5.80
C ALA A 686 -14.17 -7.28 -5.92
N ILE A 687 -14.73 -6.40 -5.09
CA ILE A 687 -16.17 -6.09 -5.10
C ILE A 687 -16.62 -5.44 -6.42
N ASN A 688 -15.79 -4.58 -7.02
CA ASN A 688 -16.10 -3.94 -8.30
C ASN A 688 -16.25 -4.95 -9.46
N LEU A 689 -15.72 -6.17 -9.33
CA LEU A 689 -15.89 -7.23 -10.32
C LEU A 689 -17.23 -7.95 -10.21
N ALA A 690 -17.97 -7.80 -9.11
CA ALA A 690 -19.17 -8.59 -8.85
C ALA A 690 -20.26 -8.40 -9.92
N LEU A 691 -20.63 -7.15 -10.22
CA LEU A 691 -21.65 -6.86 -11.23
C LEU A 691 -21.18 -7.16 -12.66
N PRO A 692 -19.97 -6.74 -13.10
CA PRO A 692 -19.47 -7.09 -14.44
C PRO A 692 -19.37 -8.60 -14.67
N LEU A 693 -18.89 -9.37 -13.69
CA LEU A 693 -18.78 -10.83 -13.78
C LEU A 693 -20.16 -11.49 -13.82
N ALA A 694 -21.12 -11.02 -13.01
CA ALA A 694 -22.50 -11.49 -13.07
C ALA A 694 -23.13 -11.24 -14.46
N GLY A 695 -22.86 -10.08 -15.06
CA GLY A 695 -23.27 -9.75 -16.43
C GLY A 695 -22.64 -10.66 -17.49
N ASN A 696 -21.37 -11.06 -17.29
CA ASN A 696 -20.66 -11.96 -18.21
C ASN A 696 -21.03 -13.45 -18.05
N MET A 697 -21.72 -13.81 -16.96
CA MET A 697 -21.93 -15.21 -16.58
C MET A 697 -22.65 -16.03 -17.64
N ALA A 698 -23.60 -15.41 -18.36
CA ALA A 698 -24.34 -16.06 -19.43
C ALA A 698 -23.41 -16.53 -20.56
N HIS A 699 -22.46 -15.68 -20.98
CA HIS A 699 -21.46 -16.01 -21.99
C HIS A 699 -20.51 -17.11 -21.52
N LEU A 700 -19.93 -16.97 -20.32
CA LEU A 700 -19.02 -17.97 -19.75
C LEU A 700 -19.70 -19.34 -19.57
N SER A 701 -21.00 -19.35 -19.27
CA SER A 701 -21.79 -20.60 -19.21
C SER A 701 -21.90 -21.30 -20.56
N THR A 702 -21.95 -20.57 -21.68
CA THR A 702 -21.93 -21.17 -23.03
C THR A 702 -20.61 -21.87 -23.35
N MET A 703 -19.53 -21.48 -22.65
CA MET A 703 -18.22 -22.12 -22.71
C MET A 703 -18.05 -23.29 -21.74
N GLY A 704 -19.11 -23.64 -20.98
CA GLY A 704 -19.11 -24.76 -20.04
C GLY A 704 -18.64 -24.40 -18.62
N LEU A 705 -18.53 -23.12 -18.27
CA LEU A 705 -18.27 -22.70 -16.90
C LEU A 705 -19.54 -22.76 -16.06
N HIS A 706 -19.50 -23.48 -14.94
CA HIS A 706 -20.59 -23.54 -13.96
C HIS A 706 -20.10 -22.95 -12.63
N LEU A 707 -20.09 -21.61 -12.56
CA LEU A 707 -19.58 -20.86 -11.42
C LEU A 707 -20.69 -20.40 -10.48
N VAL A 708 -20.43 -20.50 -9.18
CA VAL A 708 -21.23 -19.88 -8.12
C VAL A 708 -20.48 -18.67 -7.56
N MET A 709 -21.17 -17.52 -7.44
CA MET A 709 -20.64 -16.39 -6.67
C MET A 709 -20.98 -16.64 -5.20
N GLU A 710 -19.97 -17.06 -4.43
CA GLU A 710 -20.12 -17.50 -3.04
C GLU A 710 -20.36 -16.31 -2.11
N GLY A 711 -21.03 -16.52 -0.97
CA GLY A 711 -21.34 -15.48 0.01
C GLY A 711 -22.47 -14.52 -0.38
N THR A 712 -22.41 -13.28 0.11
CA THR A 712 -23.44 -12.25 -0.14
C THR A 712 -23.57 -11.96 -1.63
N SER A 713 -24.81 -11.97 -2.13
CA SER A 713 -25.09 -11.79 -3.56
C SER A 713 -24.73 -10.39 -4.07
N PRO A 714 -24.37 -10.23 -5.36
CA PRO A 714 -24.09 -8.92 -5.94
C PRO A 714 -25.24 -7.91 -5.77
N ASP A 715 -26.50 -8.38 -5.84
CA ASP A 715 -27.68 -7.52 -5.67
C ASP A 715 -27.83 -7.02 -4.22
N ALA A 716 -27.53 -7.86 -3.22
CA ALA A 716 -27.52 -7.44 -1.82
C ALA A 716 -26.35 -6.48 -1.52
N VAL A 717 -25.20 -6.66 -2.19
CA VAL A 717 -24.09 -5.70 -2.11
C VAL A 717 -24.49 -4.35 -2.70
N ASP A 718 -25.20 -4.36 -3.83
CA ASP A 718 -25.75 -3.17 -4.48
C ASP A 718 -26.82 -2.49 -3.63
N GLU A 719 -27.76 -3.24 -3.03
CA GLU A 719 -28.80 -2.72 -2.13
C GLU A 719 -28.23 -1.98 -0.91
N ALA A 720 -27.12 -2.45 -0.34
CA ALA A 720 -26.45 -1.77 0.77
C ALA A 720 -25.62 -0.55 0.34
N SER A 721 -25.13 -0.55 -0.92
CA SER A 721 -24.25 0.50 -1.44
C SER A 721 -25.03 1.65 -2.09
N ASP A 722 -26.19 1.35 -2.67
CA ASP A 722 -27.10 2.33 -3.27
C ASP A 722 -27.94 3.01 -2.19
N ARG A 723 -27.94 4.34 -2.20
CA ARG A 723 -28.58 5.13 -1.14
C ARG A 723 -30.10 4.98 -1.15
N GLU A 724 -30.73 5.02 -2.31
CA GLU A 724 -32.20 4.98 -2.40
C GLU A 724 -32.71 3.60 -1.99
N ARG A 725 -32.03 2.54 -2.43
CA ARG A 725 -32.31 1.17 -2.01
C ARG A 725 -32.10 0.99 -0.51
N PHE A 726 -31.00 1.49 0.04
CA PHE A 726 -30.70 1.36 1.46
C PHE A 726 -31.64 2.18 2.36
N GLU A 727 -32.07 3.38 1.95
CA GLU A 727 -33.08 4.16 2.69
C GLU A 727 -34.43 3.43 2.73
N ALA A 728 -34.84 2.82 1.61
CA ALA A 728 -36.05 2.02 1.56
C ALA A 728 -35.94 0.79 2.49
N PHE A 729 -34.78 0.12 2.50
CA PHE A 729 -34.48 -0.97 3.41
C PHE A 729 -34.54 -0.52 4.89
N ALA A 730 -33.90 0.60 5.22
CA ALA A 730 -33.86 1.15 6.58
C ALA A 730 -35.26 1.50 7.10
N ALA A 731 -36.09 2.13 6.26
CA ALA A 731 -37.46 2.49 6.61
C ALA A 731 -38.34 1.25 6.87
N GLN A 732 -38.21 0.20 6.04
CA GLN A 732 -38.94 -1.06 6.22
C GLN A 732 -38.54 -1.78 7.51
N ASN A 733 -37.28 -1.66 7.91
CA ASN A 733 -36.71 -2.31 9.08
C ASN A 733 -36.72 -1.47 10.36
N GLY A 734 -37.31 -0.26 10.32
CA GLY A 734 -37.40 0.65 11.46
C GLY A 734 -36.04 1.16 11.96
N LEU A 735 -35.07 1.28 11.05
CA LEU A 735 -33.73 1.81 11.33
C LEU A 735 -33.73 3.33 11.12
N ARG A 736 -33.02 4.06 11.98
CA ARG A 736 -32.87 5.51 11.81
C ARG A 736 -31.62 5.80 10.99
N MET A 737 -31.73 6.70 10.04
CA MET A 737 -30.62 7.24 9.24
C MET A 737 -30.60 8.77 9.33
N PRO A 738 -29.44 9.41 9.11
CA PRO A 738 -29.38 10.86 8.88
C PRO A 738 -30.27 11.25 7.69
N HIS A 739 -30.86 12.45 7.75
CA HIS A 739 -31.61 12.98 6.60
C HIS A 739 -30.66 13.14 5.41
N GLY A 740 -31.00 12.55 4.26
CA GLY A 740 -30.15 12.60 3.07
C GLY A 740 -30.93 12.77 1.78
N SER A 741 -30.19 12.99 0.70
CA SER A 741 -30.70 13.15 -0.66
C SER A 741 -29.62 12.76 -1.68
N THR A 742 -30.05 12.32 -2.86
CA THR A 742 -29.18 11.94 -3.97
C THR A 742 -29.31 12.97 -5.09
N ALA A 743 -28.18 13.41 -5.65
CA ALA A 743 -28.14 14.39 -6.73
C ALA A 743 -27.14 13.99 -7.83
N THR A 744 -27.52 14.23 -9.08
CA THR A 744 -26.67 13.95 -10.26
C THR A 744 -26.21 15.21 -10.99
N THR A 745 -26.81 16.36 -10.68
CA THR A 745 -26.50 17.65 -11.30
C THR A 745 -26.17 18.72 -10.25
N PRO A 746 -25.37 19.75 -10.58
CA PRO A 746 -25.05 20.84 -9.66
C PRO A 746 -26.28 21.54 -9.06
N GLU A 747 -27.34 21.72 -9.83
CA GLU A 747 -28.59 22.33 -9.40
C GLU A 747 -29.35 21.45 -8.40
N GLU A 748 -29.36 20.14 -8.62
CA GLU A 748 -29.94 19.18 -7.68
C GLU A 748 -29.17 19.17 -6.36
N VAL A 749 -27.83 19.20 -6.40
CA VAL A 749 -26.99 19.27 -5.20
C VAL A 749 -27.33 20.52 -4.39
N ARG A 750 -27.38 21.71 -5.00
CA ARG A 750 -27.73 22.95 -4.31
C ARG A 750 -29.11 22.89 -3.66
N ARG A 751 -30.10 22.32 -4.37
CA ARG A 751 -31.45 22.14 -3.81
C ARG A 751 -31.44 21.21 -2.60
N ALA A 752 -30.79 20.06 -2.70
CA ALA A 752 -30.67 19.08 -1.63
C ALA A 752 -30.02 19.70 -0.37
N VAL A 753 -28.91 20.44 -0.55
CA VAL A 753 -28.22 21.11 0.57
C VAL A 753 -29.11 22.15 1.26
N HIS A 754 -29.89 22.92 0.50
CA HIS A 754 -30.82 23.90 1.09
C HIS A 754 -32.01 23.25 1.82
N GLU A 755 -32.45 22.07 1.38
CA GLU A 755 -33.53 21.31 2.03
C GLU A 755 -33.08 20.66 3.34
N ILE A 756 -31.87 20.09 3.37
CA ILE A 756 -31.28 19.44 4.57
C ILE A 756 -30.81 20.50 5.58
N GLY A 757 -30.10 21.54 5.10
CA GLY A 757 -29.53 22.60 5.92
C GLY A 757 -28.10 22.31 6.42
N TYR A 758 -27.28 23.35 6.54
CA TYR A 758 -25.88 23.23 6.96
C TYR A 758 -25.71 22.92 8.46
N PRO A 759 -24.62 22.22 8.85
CA PRO A 759 -23.62 21.59 7.97
C PRO A 759 -24.13 20.30 7.31
N VAL A 760 -23.63 20.01 6.10
CA VAL A 760 -23.94 18.80 5.31
C VAL A 760 -22.65 18.04 4.99
N LEU A 761 -22.75 16.72 4.88
CA LEU A 761 -21.71 15.85 4.37
C LEU A 761 -22.04 15.50 2.93
N ILE A 762 -21.14 15.79 1.99
CA ILE A 762 -21.27 15.36 0.59
C ILE A 762 -20.30 14.23 0.32
N ARG A 763 -20.76 13.17 -0.37
CA ARG A 763 -19.94 12.02 -0.76
C ARG A 763 -20.31 11.44 -2.13
N PRO A 764 -19.35 10.96 -2.93
CA PRO A 764 -19.63 10.13 -4.09
C PRO A 764 -20.19 8.75 -3.69
N SER A 765 -20.96 8.12 -4.58
CA SER A 765 -21.39 6.71 -4.45
C SER A 765 -20.28 5.73 -4.87
N TYR A 766 -20.33 4.48 -4.37
CA TYR A 766 -19.40 3.38 -4.68
C TYR A 766 -17.91 3.68 -4.43
N VAL A 767 -17.58 4.36 -3.33
CA VAL A 767 -16.20 4.68 -2.96
C VAL A 767 -15.83 4.12 -1.59
N LEU A 768 -14.57 3.73 -1.45
CA LEU A 768 -13.96 3.31 -0.18
C LEU A 768 -13.06 4.42 0.36
N GLY A 769 -12.92 4.51 1.69
CA GLY A 769 -11.94 5.40 2.31
C GLY A 769 -12.35 6.87 2.28
N GLY A 770 -13.64 7.15 2.09
CA GLY A 770 -14.21 8.49 2.02
C GLY A 770 -13.70 9.35 0.86
N ARG A 771 -13.35 8.74 -0.28
CA ARG A 771 -12.79 9.46 -1.43
C ARG A 771 -13.75 10.54 -1.92
N GLY A 772 -13.30 11.79 -1.94
CA GLY A 772 -14.11 12.95 -2.38
C GLY A 772 -15.20 13.38 -1.39
N MET A 773 -15.15 12.90 -0.14
CA MET A 773 -16.07 13.31 0.92
C MET A 773 -15.65 14.65 1.53
N GLU A 774 -16.59 15.57 1.74
CA GLU A 774 -16.34 16.84 2.41
C GLU A 774 -17.52 17.29 3.28
N ILE A 775 -17.20 17.93 4.41
CA ILE A 775 -18.18 18.57 5.29
C ILE A 775 -18.28 20.04 4.90
N LEU A 776 -19.44 20.44 4.41
CA LEU A 776 -19.71 21.80 3.95
C LEU A 776 -20.59 22.52 4.99
N SER A 777 -20.21 23.75 5.33
CA SER A 777 -20.91 24.57 6.33
C SER A 777 -21.46 25.88 5.74
N THR A 778 -21.16 26.21 4.49
CA THR A 778 -21.56 27.46 3.83
C THR A 778 -21.74 27.29 2.33
N ASP A 779 -22.56 28.14 1.70
CA ASP A 779 -22.74 28.18 0.25
C ASP A 779 -21.43 28.44 -0.51
N LYS A 780 -20.51 29.20 0.09
CA LYS A 780 -19.19 29.46 -0.49
C LYS A 780 -18.36 28.18 -0.59
N GLN A 781 -18.43 27.30 0.42
CA GLN A 781 -17.75 26.00 0.38
C GLN A 781 -18.43 25.08 -0.62
N LEU A 782 -19.77 25.11 -0.71
CA LEU A 782 -20.51 24.36 -1.72
C LEU A 782 -20.11 24.75 -3.14
N ASP A 783 -20.07 26.05 -3.46
CA ASP A 783 -19.67 26.49 -4.80
C ASP A 783 -18.20 26.15 -5.12
N ALA A 784 -17.31 26.15 -4.11
CA ALA A 784 -15.93 25.69 -4.28
C ALA A 784 -15.86 24.18 -4.55
N TYR A 785 -16.56 23.37 -3.74
CA TYR A 785 -16.66 21.93 -3.95
C TYR A 785 -17.22 21.62 -5.35
N MET A 786 -18.30 22.30 -5.76
CA MET A 786 -18.89 22.12 -7.10
C MET A 786 -17.97 22.56 -8.24
N GLY A 787 -17.03 23.48 -7.98
CA GLY A 787 -16.00 23.85 -8.94
C GLY A 787 -14.95 22.77 -9.15
N GLU A 788 -14.69 21.94 -8.12
CA GLU A 788 -13.65 20.89 -8.10
C GLU A 788 -14.20 19.46 -8.25
N ALA A 789 -15.51 19.28 -8.02
CA ALA A 789 -16.16 17.98 -8.00
C ALA A 789 -16.44 17.47 -9.41
N TYR A 790 -16.07 16.22 -9.65
CA TYR A 790 -16.43 15.48 -10.84
C TYR A 790 -17.83 14.88 -10.67
N LEU A 791 -18.79 15.31 -11.47
CA LEU A 791 -20.14 14.77 -11.50
C LEU A 791 -20.31 13.84 -12.71
N ALA A 792 -20.16 12.54 -12.49
CA ALA A 792 -20.45 11.55 -13.51
C ALA A 792 -21.90 11.07 -13.37
N PRO A 793 -22.66 10.88 -14.48
CA PRO A 793 -24.01 10.32 -14.41
C PRO A 793 -24.06 8.92 -13.76
N ASP A 794 -22.98 8.13 -13.86
CA ASP A 794 -22.84 6.80 -13.25
C ASP A 794 -22.41 6.84 -11.77
N ARG A 795 -22.19 8.04 -11.20
CA ARG A 795 -21.81 8.26 -9.79
C ARG A 795 -22.53 9.48 -9.21
N PRO A 796 -23.79 9.32 -8.77
CA PRO A 796 -24.48 10.38 -8.06
C PRO A 796 -23.73 10.77 -6.77
N LEU A 797 -23.88 12.04 -6.38
CA LEU A 797 -23.48 12.54 -5.07
C LEU A 797 -24.60 12.31 -4.06
N LEU A 798 -24.20 11.84 -2.88
CA LEU A 798 -25.04 11.69 -1.71
C LEU A 798 -24.79 12.88 -0.79
N ILE A 799 -25.85 13.55 -0.39
CA ILE A 799 -25.83 14.70 0.52
C ILE A 799 -26.55 14.26 1.79
N ASP A 800 -25.83 14.25 2.92
CA ASP A 800 -26.32 13.79 4.22
C ASP A 800 -26.26 14.94 5.26
N GLU A 801 -27.19 14.93 6.22
CA GLU A 801 -27.10 15.75 7.44
C GLU A 801 -25.81 15.38 8.18
N TYR A 802 -24.97 16.37 8.47
CA TYR A 802 -23.78 16.13 9.28
C TYR A 802 -24.14 16.04 10.77
N LEU A 803 -23.96 14.84 11.35
CA LEU A 803 -24.18 14.57 12.77
C LEU A 803 -23.00 15.04 13.64
N GLY A 804 -22.80 16.36 13.77
CA GLY A 804 -21.70 16.91 14.56
C GLY A 804 -21.75 16.58 16.06
N ASN A 805 -20.58 16.40 16.68
CA ASN A 805 -20.39 15.91 18.06
C ASN A 805 -21.00 14.53 18.35
N ALA A 806 -21.27 13.72 17.33
CA ALA A 806 -21.71 12.34 17.51
C ALA A 806 -20.52 11.40 17.75
N VAL A 807 -20.72 10.36 18.56
CA VAL A 807 -19.75 9.27 18.70
C VAL A 807 -19.98 8.28 17.56
N GLU A 808 -18.92 7.87 16.88
CA GLU A 808 -18.99 6.86 15.82
C GLU A 808 -18.67 5.47 16.39
N LEU A 809 -19.41 4.46 15.95
CA LEU A 809 -19.14 3.05 16.23
C LEU A 809 -18.93 2.29 14.94
N ASP A 810 -17.92 1.43 14.92
CA ASP A 810 -17.75 0.38 13.91
C ASP A 810 -18.19 -0.97 14.51
N VAL A 811 -18.94 -1.76 13.75
CA VAL A 811 -19.37 -3.10 14.17
C VAL A 811 -19.03 -4.09 13.08
N ASP A 812 -18.16 -5.04 13.40
CA ASP A 812 -17.83 -6.16 12.52
C ASP A 812 -18.65 -7.38 12.91
N ALA A 813 -19.31 -7.99 11.92
CA ALA A 813 -20.17 -9.14 12.13
C ALA A 813 -20.11 -10.13 10.96
N VAL A 814 -20.59 -11.34 11.21
CA VAL A 814 -20.74 -12.39 10.21
C VAL A 814 -22.12 -13.02 10.29
N CYS A 815 -22.66 -13.44 9.15
CA CYS A 815 -24.01 -14.00 9.02
C CYS A 815 -23.98 -15.26 8.14
N ASP A 816 -24.77 -16.27 8.49
CA ASP A 816 -24.95 -17.49 7.68
C ASP A 816 -26.29 -17.51 6.91
N GLY A 817 -26.98 -16.37 6.91
CA GLY A 817 -28.32 -16.15 6.39
C GLY A 817 -29.45 -16.30 7.42
N ASP A 818 -29.21 -16.97 8.54
CA ASP A 818 -30.23 -17.21 9.59
C ASP A 818 -29.79 -16.65 10.96
N GLU A 819 -28.51 -16.79 11.29
CA GLU A 819 -27.91 -16.30 12.53
C GLU A 819 -26.79 -15.30 12.26
N VAL A 820 -26.60 -14.36 13.20
CA VAL A 820 -25.55 -13.33 13.14
C VAL A 820 -24.67 -13.44 14.37
N LEU A 821 -23.36 -13.52 14.16
CA LEU A 821 -22.34 -13.36 15.18
C LEU A 821 -21.76 -11.95 15.10
N VAL A 822 -21.95 -11.16 16.15
CA VAL A 822 -21.25 -9.89 16.33
C VAL A 822 -19.83 -10.19 16.79
N GLY A 823 -18.83 -9.82 15.99
CA GLY A 823 -17.41 -10.02 16.30
C GLY A 823 -16.94 -9.04 17.36
N ALA A 824 -17.10 -7.74 17.10
CA ALA A 824 -16.83 -6.68 18.07
C ALA A 824 -17.60 -5.40 17.74
N ILE A 825 -17.90 -4.63 18.78
CA ILE A 825 -18.35 -3.24 18.70
C ILE A 825 -17.15 -2.37 19.08
N MET A 826 -16.80 -1.42 18.23
CA MET A 826 -15.64 -0.55 18.37
C MET A 826 -16.11 0.88 18.60
N GLU A 827 -15.65 1.53 19.67
CA GLU A 827 -15.92 2.95 19.92
C GLU A 827 -14.79 3.81 19.39
N HIS A 828 -15.11 4.80 18.54
CA HIS A 828 -14.13 5.77 18.07
C HIS A 828 -13.86 6.84 19.14
N LEU A 829 -12.60 7.24 19.27
CA LEU A 829 -12.20 8.36 20.12
C LEU A 829 -12.61 9.69 19.47
N GLU A 830 -12.43 9.78 18.16
CA GLU A 830 -12.78 10.91 17.33
C GLU A 830 -14.30 10.96 17.06
N GLU A 831 -14.82 12.17 16.83
CA GLU A 831 -16.24 12.35 16.50
C GLU A 831 -16.56 11.87 15.08
N ALA A 832 -17.83 11.51 14.85
CA ALA A 832 -18.33 11.22 13.51
C ALA A 832 -18.08 12.41 12.58
N GLY A 833 -17.45 12.13 11.44
CA GLY A 833 -16.90 13.16 10.54
C GLY A 833 -15.39 13.06 10.37
N ILE A 834 -14.71 12.37 11.26
CA ILE A 834 -13.39 11.81 11.01
C ILE A 834 -13.58 10.36 10.56
N HIS A 835 -13.07 10.05 9.38
CA HIS A 835 -13.24 8.75 8.76
C HIS A 835 -12.72 7.62 9.65
N SER A 836 -13.49 6.53 9.82
CA SER A 836 -13.15 5.34 10.63
C SER A 836 -11.69 4.85 10.52
N GLY A 837 -11.17 4.79 9.29
CA GLY A 837 -9.77 4.43 9.03
C GLY A 837 -8.72 5.32 9.73
N ASP A 838 -9.02 6.61 9.87
CA ASP A 838 -8.20 7.63 10.56
C ASP A 838 -8.57 7.82 12.03
N SER A 839 -9.53 7.04 12.52
CA SER A 839 -9.95 7.08 13.92
C SER A 839 -9.16 6.07 14.76
N THR A 840 -8.89 6.48 15.99
CA THR A 840 -8.49 5.61 17.09
C THR A 840 -9.75 4.93 17.62
N CYS A 841 -9.73 3.61 17.79
CA CYS A 841 -10.90 2.90 18.30
C CYS A 841 -10.59 1.93 19.44
N PHE A 842 -11.60 1.69 20.28
CA PHE A 842 -11.52 0.88 21.51
C PHE A 842 -12.38 -0.38 21.42
N ILE A 843 -11.81 -1.51 21.81
CA ILE A 843 -12.52 -2.76 22.10
C ILE A 843 -12.25 -3.15 23.56
N PRO A 844 -13.28 -3.36 24.39
CA PRO A 844 -14.69 -3.02 24.16
C PRO A 844 -14.92 -1.49 24.19
N PRO A 845 -16.13 -1.01 23.84
CA PRO A 845 -16.53 0.39 24.05
C PRO A 845 -16.36 0.82 25.52
N GLN A 846 -16.00 2.09 25.73
CA GLN A 846 -15.65 2.66 27.03
C GLN A 846 -16.71 3.63 27.57
N ASN A 847 -17.38 4.40 26.71
CA ASN A 847 -18.26 5.50 27.12
C ASN A 847 -19.71 5.36 26.63
N ILE A 848 -20.07 4.21 26.02
CA ILE A 848 -21.41 3.96 25.49
C ILE A 848 -22.31 3.32 26.55
N SER A 849 -23.58 3.76 26.62
CA SER A 849 -24.56 3.20 27.55
C SER A 849 -24.96 1.77 27.15
N GLU A 850 -25.23 0.89 28.14
CA GLU A 850 -25.63 -0.50 27.88
C GLU A 850 -26.90 -0.62 27.01
N HIS A 851 -27.82 0.35 27.15
CA HIS A 851 -29.03 0.40 26.34
C HIS A 851 -28.72 0.59 24.84
N ILE A 852 -27.81 1.51 24.52
CA ILE A 852 -27.39 1.77 23.14
C ILE A 852 -26.61 0.57 22.59
N LEU A 853 -25.72 -0.05 23.38
CA LEU A 853 -25.03 -1.27 22.95
C LEU A 853 -26.00 -2.40 22.61
N THR A 854 -27.07 -2.57 23.40
CA THR A 854 -28.13 -3.54 23.10
C THR A 854 -28.86 -3.19 21.80
N GLU A 855 -29.18 -1.91 21.58
CA GLU A 855 -29.82 -1.46 20.33
C GLU A 855 -28.92 -1.71 19.11
N VAL A 856 -27.61 -1.46 19.24
CA VAL A 856 -26.60 -1.74 18.20
C VAL A 856 -26.57 -3.23 17.86
N GLU A 857 -26.53 -4.11 18.84
CA GLU A 857 -26.56 -5.56 18.61
C GLU A 857 -27.84 -6.01 17.90
N ASP A 858 -29.00 -5.51 18.34
CA ASP A 858 -30.30 -5.85 17.75
C ASP A 858 -30.41 -5.37 16.30
N TRP A 859 -29.94 -4.14 16.01
CA TRP A 859 -29.93 -3.60 14.66
C TRP A 859 -28.93 -4.36 13.78
N THR A 860 -27.75 -4.70 14.30
CA THR A 860 -26.74 -5.48 13.57
C THR A 860 -27.30 -6.84 13.14
N LYS A 861 -27.96 -7.55 14.06
CA LYS A 861 -28.61 -8.84 13.77
C LYS A 861 -29.72 -8.70 12.73
N ARG A 862 -30.58 -7.69 12.87
CA ARG A 862 -31.66 -7.42 11.92
C ARG A 862 -31.12 -7.12 10.53
N ILE A 863 -30.14 -6.24 10.42
CA ILE A 863 -29.52 -5.85 9.15
C ILE A 863 -28.90 -7.08 8.46
N GLY A 864 -28.14 -7.90 9.20
CA GLY A 864 -27.51 -9.09 8.65
C GLY A 864 -28.50 -10.11 8.06
N ILE A 865 -29.63 -10.34 8.73
CA ILE A 865 -30.66 -11.29 8.29
C ILE A 865 -31.47 -10.71 7.13
N GLU A 866 -31.97 -9.47 7.27
CA GLU A 866 -32.94 -8.89 6.33
C GLU A 866 -32.27 -8.48 5.00
N LEU A 867 -30.98 -8.12 4.98
CA LEU A 867 -30.21 -7.95 3.73
C LEU A 867 -29.82 -9.29 3.09
N GLY A 868 -30.04 -10.42 3.77
CA GLY A 868 -29.61 -11.74 3.29
C GLY A 868 -28.10 -11.91 3.23
N ILE A 869 -27.36 -11.36 4.21
CA ILE A 869 -25.90 -11.46 4.26
C ILE A 869 -25.47 -12.92 4.44
N ARG A 870 -24.43 -13.31 3.70
CA ARG A 870 -23.74 -14.60 3.87
C ARG A 870 -22.23 -14.40 3.85
N GLY A 871 -21.59 -14.64 4.98
CA GLY A 871 -20.20 -14.31 5.22
C GLY A 871 -20.06 -13.05 6.07
N CYS A 872 -19.26 -12.08 5.61
CA CYS A 872 -18.89 -10.90 6.37
C CYS A 872 -19.70 -9.65 6.02
N PHE A 873 -19.87 -8.80 7.03
CA PHE A 873 -20.33 -7.43 6.85
C PHE A 873 -19.82 -6.54 8.00
N ASN A 874 -19.81 -5.25 7.73
CA ASN A 874 -19.46 -4.20 8.68
C ASN A 874 -20.56 -3.13 8.68
N ILE A 875 -20.82 -2.52 9.83
CA ILE A 875 -21.79 -1.43 9.97
C ILE A 875 -21.15 -0.29 10.73
N GLN A 876 -21.32 0.93 10.21
CA GLN A 876 -20.98 2.14 10.93
C GLN A 876 -22.25 2.79 11.50
N TYR A 877 -22.19 3.12 12.79
CA TYR A 877 -23.25 3.83 13.50
C TYR A 877 -22.75 5.17 14.01
N ALA A 878 -23.68 6.11 14.23
CA ALA A 878 -23.43 7.33 14.98
C ALA A 878 -24.41 7.45 16.16
N ILE A 879 -23.92 7.98 17.27
CA ILE A 879 -24.70 8.24 18.48
C ILE A 879 -24.68 9.74 18.76
N ARG A 880 -25.85 10.38 18.67
CA ARG A 880 -26.05 11.80 19.03
C ARG A 880 -27.17 11.89 20.06
N ASP A 881 -26.91 12.50 21.21
CA ASP A 881 -27.89 12.69 22.29
C ASP A 881 -28.62 11.38 22.70
N GLU A 882 -27.88 10.29 22.95
CA GLU A 882 -28.42 8.94 23.24
C GLU A 882 -29.39 8.41 22.16
N THR A 883 -29.21 8.83 20.90
CA THR A 883 -29.97 8.33 19.75
C THR A 883 -29.02 7.68 18.75
N LEU A 884 -29.30 6.42 18.41
CA LEU A 884 -28.55 5.64 17.42
C LEU A 884 -29.02 5.92 15.98
N TYR A 885 -28.07 6.08 15.08
CA TYR A 885 -28.24 6.25 13.63
C TYR A 885 -27.34 5.25 12.88
N VAL A 886 -27.82 4.66 11.79
CA VAL A 886 -26.99 3.91 10.83
C VAL A 886 -26.40 4.89 9.82
N LEU A 887 -25.09 4.85 9.61
CA LEU A 887 -24.38 5.63 8.61
C LEU A 887 -24.25 4.86 7.29
N GLU A 888 -23.66 3.66 7.36
CA GLU A 888 -23.45 2.79 6.20
C GLU A 888 -23.36 1.32 6.61
N VAL A 889 -23.66 0.43 5.65
CA VAL A 889 -23.48 -1.01 5.77
C VAL A 889 -22.59 -1.48 4.62
N ASN A 890 -21.53 -2.18 4.97
CA ASN A 890 -20.54 -2.72 4.05
C ASN A 890 -20.66 -4.25 4.04
N PRO A 891 -21.36 -4.88 3.08
CA PRO A 891 -21.54 -6.34 3.00
C PRO A 891 -20.29 -7.06 2.46
N ARG A 892 -19.16 -6.81 3.12
CA ARG A 892 -17.82 -7.30 2.79
C ARG A 892 -16.93 -7.29 4.03
N GLY A 893 -15.72 -7.84 3.91
CA GLY A 893 -14.68 -7.69 4.92
C GLY A 893 -14.34 -6.22 5.12
N SER A 894 -14.13 -5.83 6.38
CA SER A 894 -13.66 -4.50 6.75
C SER A 894 -12.17 -4.53 7.06
N ARG A 895 -11.57 -3.35 7.13
CA ARG A 895 -10.17 -3.19 7.54
C ARG A 895 -9.96 -3.52 9.02
N THR A 896 -11.00 -3.55 9.84
CA THR A 896 -10.92 -3.81 11.28
C THR A 896 -10.94 -5.30 11.62
N PHE A 897 -11.21 -6.20 10.65
CA PHE A 897 -11.21 -7.65 10.85
C PHE A 897 -9.94 -8.20 11.52
N PRO A 898 -8.72 -7.82 11.10
CA PRO A 898 -7.51 -8.27 11.78
C PRO A 898 -7.43 -7.76 13.22
N PHE A 899 -7.74 -6.48 13.46
CA PHE A 899 -7.74 -5.90 14.79
C PHE A 899 -8.75 -6.60 15.72
N VAL A 900 -9.97 -6.86 15.23
CA VAL A 900 -10.99 -7.64 15.96
C VAL A 900 -10.47 -9.04 16.28
N ALA A 901 -9.85 -9.71 15.32
CA ALA A 901 -9.32 -11.06 15.53
C ALA A 901 -8.19 -11.07 16.59
N LYS A 902 -7.30 -10.09 16.59
CA LYS A 902 -6.20 -9.99 17.56
C LYS A 902 -6.65 -9.51 18.93
N ALA A 903 -7.69 -8.68 19.00
CA ALA A 903 -8.25 -8.18 20.27
C ALA A 903 -9.12 -9.23 20.97
N THR A 904 -9.94 -9.95 20.21
CA THR A 904 -10.94 -10.89 20.77
C THR A 904 -10.49 -12.35 20.73
N GLY A 905 -9.49 -12.70 19.92
CA GLY A 905 -9.11 -14.09 19.65
C GLY A 905 -10.07 -14.85 18.72
N VAL A 906 -11.09 -14.18 18.17
CA VAL A 906 -12.08 -14.78 17.26
C VAL A 906 -11.63 -14.57 15.80
N PRO A 907 -11.32 -15.62 15.02
CA PRO A 907 -10.81 -15.48 13.65
C PRO A 907 -11.93 -15.16 12.65
N LEU A 908 -12.47 -13.94 12.73
CA LEU A 908 -13.69 -13.52 12.04
C LEU A 908 -13.60 -13.70 10.51
N ALA A 909 -12.45 -13.44 9.90
CA ALA A 909 -12.22 -13.64 8.47
C ALA A 909 -12.36 -15.12 8.05
N ARG A 910 -11.78 -16.05 8.83
CA ARG A 910 -11.86 -17.50 8.56
C ARG A 910 -13.29 -18.02 8.77
N ILE A 911 -13.98 -17.52 9.80
CA ILE A 911 -15.40 -17.83 10.03
C ILE A 911 -16.26 -17.32 8.86
N ALA A 912 -16.12 -16.05 8.48
CA ALA A 912 -16.85 -15.45 7.37
C ALA A 912 -16.69 -16.24 6.07
N ALA A 913 -15.48 -16.69 5.76
CA ALA A 913 -15.22 -17.49 4.55
C ALA A 913 -15.92 -18.85 4.60
N ARG A 914 -15.94 -19.53 5.75
CA ARG A 914 -16.69 -20.79 5.93
C ARG A 914 -18.19 -20.61 5.75
N LEU A 915 -18.76 -19.54 6.30
CA LEU A 915 -20.18 -19.22 6.14
C LEU A 915 -20.53 -18.88 4.69
N ALA A 916 -19.67 -18.12 4.01
CA ALA A 916 -19.82 -17.81 2.59
C ALA A 916 -19.84 -19.08 1.71
N LEU A 917 -19.12 -20.14 2.14
CA LEU A 917 -19.05 -21.45 1.50
C LEU A 917 -20.14 -22.44 1.97
N GLY A 918 -21.05 -22.01 2.85
CA GLY A 918 -22.27 -22.74 3.20
C GLY A 918 -22.28 -23.42 4.57
N ASP A 919 -21.23 -23.30 5.38
CA ASP A 919 -21.29 -23.72 6.80
C ASP A 919 -22.29 -22.85 7.58
N LYS A 920 -22.84 -23.42 8.67
CA LYS A 920 -23.73 -22.71 9.60
C LYS A 920 -22.99 -22.33 10.88
N LEU A 921 -23.33 -21.18 11.46
CA LEU A 921 -22.72 -20.71 12.70
C LEU A 921 -22.85 -21.73 13.84
N ALA A 922 -24.01 -22.38 13.93
CA ALA A 922 -24.29 -23.42 14.92
C ALA A 922 -23.38 -24.67 14.82
N ASP A 923 -22.75 -24.90 13.66
CA ASP A 923 -21.87 -26.05 13.40
C ASP A 923 -20.38 -25.72 13.58
N LEU A 924 -20.03 -24.45 13.80
CA LEU A 924 -18.66 -24.00 13.97
C LEU A 924 -18.24 -24.03 15.45
N ASP A 925 -17.01 -24.48 15.70
CA ASP A 925 -16.36 -24.31 17.00
C ASP A 925 -15.78 -22.90 17.08
N ILE A 926 -16.56 -21.97 17.64
CA ILE A 926 -16.20 -20.56 17.74
C ILE A 926 -15.59 -20.29 19.12
N PRO A 927 -14.33 -19.81 19.19
CA PRO A 927 -13.70 -19.46 20.46
C PRO A 927 -14.51 -18.40 21.21
N LEU A 928 -14.54 -18.51 22.55
CA LEU A 928 -15.10 -17.46 23.38
C LEU A 928 -14.24 -16.18 23.24
N PRO A 929 -14.86 -15.00 22.99
CA PRO A 929 -14.14 -13.75 22.90
C PRO A 929 -13.34 -13.45 24.18
N GLN A 930 -12.09 -13.04 24.02
CA GLN A 930 -11.25 -12.55 25.11
C GLN A 930 -11.68 -11.13 25.51
N THR A 931 -11.84 -10.90 26.81
CA THR A 931 -12.31 -9.62 27.37
C THR A 931 -11.43 -9.11 28.52
N ASP A 932 -10.25 -9.70 28.73
CA ASP A 932 -9.39 -9.39 29.87
C ASP A 932 -8.70 -8.03 29.77
N ALA A 933 -8.57 -7.48 28.57
CA ALA A 933 -7.90 -6.22 28.31
C ALA A 933 -8.73 -5.32 27.39
N VAL A 934 -8.52 -4.00 27.54
CA VAL A 934 -8.92 -3.03 26.53
C VAL A 934 -7.84 -3.02 25.45
N CYS A 935 -8.28 -3.14 24.20
CA CYS A 935 -7.45 -3.06 23.02
C CYS A 935 -7.76 -1.77 22.28
N VAL A 936 -6.72 -1.05 21.86
CA VAL A 936 -6.84 0.23 21.18
C VAL A 936 -6.08 0.17 19.88
N LYS A 937 -6.76 0.47 18.76
CA LYS A 937 -6.15 0.67 17.46
C LYS A 937 -5.91 2.16 17.26
N ALA A 938 -4.73 2.55 16.78
CA ALA A 938 -4.39 3.92 16.41
C ALA A 938 -3.81 3.99 14.99
N PRO A 939 -4.17 5.00 14.19
CA PRO A 939 -3.69 5.17 12.82
C PRO A 939 -2.30 5.83 12.73
N VAL A 940 -1.62 5.62 11.60
CA VAL A 940 -0.35 6.27 11.25
C VAL A 940 -0.51 7.04 9.94
N PHE A 941 0.01 8.28 9.92
CA PHE A 941 -0.22 9.25 8.84
C PHE A 941 1.02 9.55 8.00
N PRO A 942 0.88 9.80 6.68
CA PRO A 942 1.98 10.07 5.76
C PRO A 942 2.39 11.55 5.63
N PHE A 943 1.91 12.44 6.51
CA PHE A 943 2.01 13.90 6.32
C PHE A 943 3.43 14.43 6.08
N ILE A 944 4.44 13.80 6.70
CA ILE A 944 5.86 14.18 6.52
C ILE A 944 6.32 13.95 5.07
N LYS A 945 5.79 12.93 4.39
CA LYS A 945 6.18 12.53 3.03
C LYS A 945 5.37 13.25 1.95
N LEU A 946 4.12 13.61 2.25
CA LEU A 946 3.18 14.20 1.29
C LEU A 946 2.99 15.70 1.56
N ARG A 947 3.98 16.50 1.13
CA ARG A 947 3.93 17.97 1.22
C ARG A 947 2.74 18.52 0.41
N GLY A 948 2.07 19.54 0.96
CA GLY A 948 0.89 20.17 0.35
C GLY A 948 -0.45 19.60 0.84
N LEU A 949 -0.42 18.55 1.66
CA LEU A 949 -1.60 18.07 2.38
C LEU A 949 -1.81 18.86 3.68
N ASP A 950 -3.08 19.11 4.03
CA ASP A 950 -3.41 19.53 5.39
C ASP A 950 -3.29 18.32 6.34
N PRO A 951 -2.37 18.37 7.32
CA PRO A 951 -2.15 17.32 8.32
C PRO A 951 -3.25 17.30 9.39
N ALA A 952 -4.50 17.25 8.96
CA ALA A 952 -5.69 17.11 9.79
C ALA A 952 -6.55 15.95 9.28
N PRO A 953 -7.08 15.11 10.18
CA PRO A 953 -8.06 14.10 9.80
C PRO A 953 -9.37 14.78 9.37
N GLY A 954 -10.17 14.06 8.61
CA GLY A 954 -11.46 14.51 8.12
C GLY A 954 -12.28 13.34 7.57
N PRO A 955 -13.34 13.62 6.80
CA PRO A 955 -14.23 12.57 6.28
C PRO A 955 -13.57 11.71 5.20
N GLU A 956 -12.46 12.17 4.62
CA GLU A 956 -11.62 11.41 3.71
C GLU A 956 -10.41 10.83 4.46
N MET A 957 -10.22 9.51 4.38
CA MET A 957 -9.14 8.78 5.07
C MET A 957 -7.74 9.18 4.56
N LYS A 958 -6.77 9.39 5.44
CA LYS A 958 -5.41 9.79 5.10
C LYS A 958 -4.32 8.86 5.63
N SER A 959 -4.63 8.00 6.59
CA SER A 959 -3.69 7.07 7.20
C SER A 959 -3.21 5.97 6.24
N THR A 960 -1.97 5.53 6.42
CA THR A 960 -1.34 4.45 5.62
C THR A 960 -1.32 3.11 6.33
N GLY A 961 -1.48 3.09 7.65
CA GLY A 961 -1.42 1.88 8.46
C GLY A 961 -1.89 2.12 9.88
N GLU A 962 -1.79 1.09 10.71
CA GLU A 962 -2.32 1.07 12.06
C GLU A 962 -1.43 0.31 13.03
N VAL A 963 -1.62 0.60 14.33
CA VAL A 963 -0.97 -0.08 15.44
C VAL A 963 -1.98 -0.43 16.51
N MET A 964 -1.65 -1.42 17.34
CA MET A 964 -2.47 -1.85 18.46
C MET A 964 -1.72 -1.70 19.79
N GLY A 965 -2.44 -1.29 20.82
CA GLY A 965 -1.98 -1.34 22.21
C GLY A 965 -3.02 -2.02 23.09
N SER A 966 -2.59 -2.89 24.01
CA SER A 966 -3.48 -3.60 24.94
C SER A 966 -3.09 -3.38 26.40
N HIS A 967 -4.10 -3.20 27.26
CA HIS A 967 -3.94 -3.16 28.70
C HIS A 967 -5.30 -3.28 29.41
N VAL A 968 -5.32 -3.77 30.66
CA VAL A 968 -6.52 -3.78 31.52
C VAL A 968 -7.10 -2.38 31.83
N ARG A 969 -6.43 -1.30 31.43
CA ARG A 969 -6.87 0.09 31.61
C ARG A 969 -6.85 0.77 30.25
N ALA A 970 -7.98 1.33 29.82
CA ALA A 970 -8.10 2.00 28.53
C ALA A 970 -7.02 3.08 28.29
N SER A 971 -6.72 3.90 29.30
CA SER A 971 -5.69 4.94 29.19
C SER A 971 -4.27 4.40 28.96
N ALA A 972 -3.95 3.22 29.51
CA ALA A 972 -2.66 2.58 29.29
C ALA A 972 -2.61 1.87 27.93
N ALA A 973 -3.72 1.27 27.49
CA ALA A 973 -3.85 0.68 26.16
C ALA A 973 -3.69 1.76 25.07
N TYR A 974 -4.36 2.91 25.24
CA TYR A 974 -4.20 4.08 24.36
C TYR A 974 -2.77 4.63 24.37
N LEU A 975 -2.12 4.73 25.54
CA LEU A 975 -0.72 5.16 25.62
C LEU A 975 0.20 4.21 24.82
N LYS A 976 0.02 2.89 24.94
CA LYS A 976 0.79 1.92 24.15
C LYS A 976 0.52 2.08 22.65
N ALA A 977 -0.74 2.18 22.24
CA ALA A 977 -1.09 2.40 20.83
C ALA A 977 -0.43 3.70 20.32
N ARG A 978 -0.46 4.78 21.12
CA ARG A 978 0.19 6.05 20.76
C ARG A 978 1.70 5.91 20.64
N LEU A 979 2.37 5.25 21.57
CA LEU A 979 3.82 4.99 21.50
C LEU A 979 4.18 4.14 20.27
N ALA A 980 3.33 3.17 19.92
CA ALA A 980 3.52 2.33 18.75
C ALA A 980 3.40 3.10 17.41
N THR A 981 2.76 4.27 17.39
CA THR A 981 2.81 5.16 16.21
C THR A 981 4.21 5.79 15.99
N GLU A 982 5.17 5.51 16.87
CA GLU A 982 6.55 6.02 16.89
C GLU A 982 6.65 7.55 16.96
N LEU A 983 5.58 8.19 17.44
CA LEU A 983 5.57 9.62 17.75
C LEU A 983 5.78 9.79 19.26
N PRO A 984 6.80 10.55 19.69
CA PRO A 984 7.07 10.74 21.10
C PRO A 984 5.88 11.44 21.76
N VAL A 985 5.50 10.95 22.95
CA VAL A 985 4.50 11.59 23.79
C VAL A 985 5.22 12.56 24.71
N PRO A 986 5.00 13.89 24.59
CA PRO A 986 5.65 14.86 25.45
C PRO A 986 5.27 14.63 26.91
N ILE A 987 6.28 14.64 27.79
CA ILE A 987 6.10 14.56 29.24
C ILE A 987 6.48 15.87 29.96
N GLU A 988 7.15 16.78 29.25
CA GLU A 988 7.55 18.10 29.72
C GLU A 988 7.64 19.09 28.54
N GLY A 989 7.90 20.36 28.83
CA GLY A 989 8.04 21.42 27.83
C GLY A 989 6.85 22.36 27.74
N GLY A 990 6.62 22.96 26.57
CA GLY A 990 5.53 23.91 26.33
C GLY A 990 4.34 23.33 25.57
N VAL A 991 3.13 23.71 25.98
CA VAL A 991 1.87 23.36 25.29
C VAL A 991 1.27 24.61 24.67
N TYR A 992 0.97 24.57 23.37
CA TYR A 992 0.27 25.63 22.66
C TYR A 992 -1.22 25.31 22.54
N ILE A 993 -2.10 26.14 23.11
CA ILE A 993 -3.54 25.92 23.20
C ILE A 993 -4.30 26.99 22.42
N THR A 994 -5.05 26.56 21.40
CA THR A 994 -5.95 27.45 20.64
C THR A 994 -7.24 26.71 20.28
N VAL A 995 -8.35 27.10 20.90
CA VAL A 995 -9.62 26.39 20.76
C VAL A 995 -10.76 27.30 20.29
N LYS A 996 -11.78 26.73 19.64
CA LYS A 996 -13.01 27.44 19.27
C LYS A 996 -13.74 27.95 20.53
N ASP A 997 -14.65 28.92 20.35
CA ASP A 997 -15.28 29.59 21.49
C ASP A 997 -16.08 28.64 22.39
N GLY A 998 -16.69 27.59 21.81
CA GLY A 998 -17.44 26.58 22.56
C GLY A 998 -16.59 25.72 23.50
N ASP A 999 -15.30 25.52 23.17
CA ASP A 999 -14.44 24.59 23.91
C ASP A 999 -13.62 25.29 25.02
N LYS A 1000 -13.65 26.63 25.06
CA LYS A 1000 -12.82 27.44 25.97
C LYS A 1000 -13.06 27.17 27.45
N LEU A 1001 -14.29 26.83 27.83
CA LEU A 1001 -14.60 26.47 29.21
C LEU A 1001 -14.22 25.03 29.52
N ALA A 1002 -14.45 24.11 28.58
CA ALA A 1002 -14.13 22.70 28.75
C ALA A 1002 -12.62 22.50 28.96
N ILE A 1003 -11.77 23.17 28.17
CA ILE A 1003 -10.30 22.98 28.18
C ILE A 1003 -9.59 23.44 29.47
N ILE A 1004 -10.30 24.09 30.41
CA ILE A 1004 -9.72 24.62 31.65
C ILE A 1004 -9.15 23.48 32.51
N ASP A 1005 -9.86 22.37 32.63
CA ASP A 1005 -9.49 21.28 33.53
C ASP A 1005 -8.29 20.49 33.00
N GLU A 1006 -8.24 20.25 31.69
CA GLU A 1006 -7.09 19.63 31.02
C GLU A 1006 -5.86 20.55 31.09
N SER A 1007 -6.04 21.85 30.86
CA SER A 1007 -4.96 22.84 30.98
C SER A 1007 -4.38 22.87 32.40
N ARG A 1008 -5.23 22.77 33.43
CA ARG A 1008 -4.79 22.69 34.82
C ARG A 1008 -3.93 21.46 35.06
N ARG A 1009 -4.37 20.28 34.59
CA ARG A 1009 -3.61 19.03 34.71
C ARG A 1009 -2.26 19.12 34.01
N LEU A 1010 -2.18 19.73 32.82
CA LEU A 1010 -0.92 19.96 32.12
C LEU A 1010 0.03 20.86 32.93
N GLN A 1011 -0.48 21.95 33.49
CA GLN A 1011 0.33 22.83 34.33
C GLN A 1011 0.80 22.15 35.62
N GLU A 1012 -0.05 21.32 36.25
CA GLU A 1012 0.30 20.49 37.42
C GLU A 1012 1.38 19.44 37.10
N MET A 1013 1.42 18.93 35.86
CA MET A 1013 2.49 18.07 35.35
C MET A 1013 3.80 18.84 35.06
N GLY A 1014 3.79 20.18 35.13
CA GLY A 1014 4.98 21.02 34.92
C GLY A 1014 5.11 21.61 33.52
N PHE A 1015 4.11 21.48 32.66
CA PHE A 1015 4.14 22.11 31.34
C PHE A 1015 4.00 23.64 31.42
N THR A 1016 4.67 24.33 30.51
CA THR A 1016 4.47 25.77 30.29
C THR A 1016 3.33 25.98 29.29
N LEU A 1017 2.29 26.72 29.69
CA LEU A 1017 1.13 26.96 28.82
C LEU A 1017 1.31 28.21 27.96
N TYR A 1018 1.13 28.05 26.66
CA TYR A 1018 1.03 29.13 25.67
C TYR A 1018 -0.38 29.09 25.07
N ALA A 1019 -1.04 30.24 24.90
CA ALA A 1019 -2.35 30.25 24.28
C ALA A 1019 -2.64 31.52 23.47
N THR A 1020 -3.49 31.40 22.45
CA THR A 1020 -3.99 32.57 21.71
C THR A 1020 -4.79 33.50 22.63
N ARG A 1021 -4.80 34.80 22.35
CA ARG A 1021 -5.37 35.83 23.24
C ARG A 1021 -6.74 35.49 23.83
N GLY A 1022 -7.66 34.98 23.00
CA GLY A 1022 -9.01 34.62 23.44
C GLY A 1022 -9.04 33.44 24.40
N THR A 1023 -8.20 32.43 24.17
CA THR A 1023 -8.05 31.25 25.03
C THR A 1023 -7.30 31.62 26.31
N ALA A 1024 -6.20 32.36 26.20
CA ALA A 1024 -5.38 32.82 27.32
C ALA A 1024 -6.15 33.68 28.32
N HIS A 1025 -7.13 34.46 27.87
CA HIS A 1025 -8.00 35.25 28.76
C HIS A 1025 -8.90 34.34 29.60
N VAL A 1026 -9.54 33.34 28.99
CA VAL A 1026 -10.42 32.41 29.72
C VAL A 1026 -9.61 31.55 30.70
N LEU A 1027 -8.47 31.00 30.27
CA LEU A 1027 -7.63 30.17 31.14
C LEU A 1027 -7.09 30.93 32.37
N ARG A 1028 -6.74 32.20 32.22
CA ARG A 1028 -6.29 33.05 33.34
C ARG A 1028 -7.44 33.50 34.22
N ASP A 1029 -8.45 34.14 33.62
CA ASP A 1029 -9.45 34.88 34.38
C ASP A 1029 -10.51 33.96 34.99
N VAL A 1030 -10.84 32.85 34.31
CA VAL A 1030 -11.80 31.84 34.80
C VAL A 1030 -11.06 30.65 35.40
N GLY A 1031 -10.03 30.15 34.72
CA GLY A 1031 -9.31 28.94 35.14
C GLY A 1031 -8.27 29.15 36.25
N GLY A 1032 -7.80 30.39 36.46
CA GLY A 1032 -6.76 30.72 37.43
C GLY A 1032 -5.37 30.18 37.07
N LEU A 1033 -5.12 29.90 35.78
CA LEU A 1033 -3.88 29.28 35.29
C LEU A 1033 -2.83 30.33 34.87
N ASP A 1034 -1.55 29.97 34.92
CA ASP A 1034 -0.46 30.79 34.39
C ASP A 1034 -0.24 30.45 32.91
N VAL A 1035 -0.58 31.40 32.03
CA VAL A 1035 -0.59 31.19 30.58
C VAL A 1035 0.07 32.35 29.87
N GLN A 1036 1.08 32.05 29.07
CA GLN A 1036 1.75 33.02 28.21
C GLN A 1036 0.91 33.28 26.96
N THR A 1037 0.58 34.54 26.71
CA THR A 1037 -0.17 34.89 25.50
C THR A 1037 0.74 34.82 24.28
N CYS A 1038 0.33 34.06 23.28
CA CYS A 1038 0.98 33.97 21.97
C CYS A 1038 0.05 34.52 20.88
N TYR A 1039 0.62 35.11 19.83
CA TYR A 1039 -0.15 35.69 18.74
C TYR A 1039 -0.47 34.64 17.67
N ARG A 1040 -1.56 34.91 16.95
CA ARG A 1040 -1.88 34.22 15.70
C ARG A 1040 -0.88 34.63 14.61
N ILE A 1041 -0.53 33.70 13.72
CA ILE A 1041 0.42 33.94 12.61
C ILE A 1041 -0.11 35.08 11.72
N ALA A 1042 -1.42 35.09 11.44
CA ALA A 1042 -2.09 36.15 10.69
C ALA A 1042 -1.99 37.54 11.36
N GLU A 1043 -1.75 37.62 12.68
CA GLU A 1043 -1.56 38.90 13.37
C GLU A 1043 -0.18 39.52 13.11
N ARG A 1044 0.77 38.78 12.53
CA ARG A 1044 2.15 39.23 12.20
C ARG A 1044 2.86 39.88 13.39
N ARG A 1045 2.76 39.26 14.58
CA ARG A 1045 3.38 39.70 15.84
C ARG A 1045 4.11 38.54 16.49
N SER A 1046 5.19 38.85 17.20
CA SER A 1046 6.01 37.86 17.92
C SER A 1046 5.77 37.92 19.44
N PRO A 1047 5.86 36.79 20.17
CA PRO A 1047 6.01 35.44 19.64
C PRO A 1047 4.70 34.92 19.05
N ASP A 1048 4.77 34.35 17.84
CA ASP A 1048 3.73 33.48 17.29
C ASP A 1048 4.08 31.99 17.51
N ALA A 1049 3.21 31.08 17.08
CA ALA A 1049 3.42 29.65 17.26
C ALA A 1049 4.67 29.14 16.52
N LEU A 1050 4.93 29.64 15.31
CA LEU A 1050 6.07 29.21 14.50
C LEU A 1050 7.39 29.68 15.12
N ASP A 1051 7.43 30.90 15.66
CA ASP A 1051 8.58 31.42 16.40
C ASP A 1051 8.92 30.54 17.60
N LEU A 1052 7.90 30.10 18.36
CA LEU A 1052 8.10 29.24 19.53
C LEU A 1052 8.50 27.82 19.15
N MET A 1053 7.94 27.26 18.07
CA MET A 1053 8.31 25.96 17.53
C MET A 1053 9.76 25.95 17.04
N ARG A 1054 10.18 26.98 16.28
CA ARG A 1054 11.57 27.14 15.82
C ARG A 1054 12.57 27.28 16.97
N GLN A 1055 12.14 27.83 18.10
CA GLN A 1055 12.95 27.93 19.32
C GLN A 1055 12.96 26.64 20.16
N GLY A 1056 12.23 25.60 19.74
CA GLY A 1056 12.09 24.35 20.52
C GLY A 1056 11.30 24.52 21.81
N LYS A 1057 10.41 25.52 21.92
CA LYS A 1057 9.63 25.78 23.14
C LYS A 1057 8.31 25.02 23.19
N ILE A 1058 7.74 24.65 22.04
CA ILE A 1058 6.46 23.94 21.95
C ILE A 1058 6.71 22.46 21.67
N HIS A 1059 6.08 21.60 22.46
CA HIS A 1059 6.18 20.14 22.34
C HIS A 1059 4.81 19.48 22.14
N LEU A 1060 3.71 20.17 22.53
CA LEU A 1060 2.35 19.73 22.31
C LEU A 1060 1.49 20.89 21.79
N ILE A 1061 0.63 20.63 20.81
CA ILE A 1061 -0.34 21.59 20.28
C ILE A 1061 -1.75 21.03 20.49
N ILE A 1062 -2.63 21.84 21.09
CA ILE A 1062 -4.06 21.58 21.20
C ILE A 1062 -4.79 22.62 20.35
N ASN A 1063 -5.33 22.19 19.22
CA ASN A 1063 -6.00 23.05 18.25
C ASN A 1063 -7.40 22.53 17.94
N THR A 1064 -8.45 23.29 18.29
CA THR A 1064 -9.82 23.01 17.83
C THR A 1064 -10.31 24.13 16.90
N PRO A 1065 -10.43 23.89 15.58
CA PRO A 1065 -10.81 24.93 14.62
C PRO A 1065 -12.32 25.26 14.65
N ARG A 1066 -12.70 26.43 14.12
CA ARG A 1066 -14.12 26.84 14.00
C ARG A 1066 -14.84 26.24 12.79
N SER A 1067 -14.10 25.86 11.76
CA SER A 1067 -14.60 25.26 10.52
C SER A 1067 -13.58 24.28 9.97
N THR A 1068 -14.03 23.12 9.50
CA THR A 1068 -13.29 22.20 8.64
C THR A 1068 -13.38 22.71 7.19
N GLY A 1069 -12.26 22.84 6.49
CA GLY A 1069 -12.24 23.25 5.07
C GLY A 1069 -12.05 24.76 4.83
N GLY A 1070 -10.95 25.13 4.16
CA GLY A 1070 -10.66 26.48 3.69
C GLY A 1070 -9.17 26.84 3.68
N ALA A 1071 -8.69 27.43 2.58
CA ALA A 1071 -7.31 27.83 2.37
C ALA A 1071 -6.75 28.74 3.49
N VAL A 1072 -5.64 28.30 4.09
CA VAL A 1072 -4.70 29.06 4.95
C VAL A 1072 -5.34 29.71 6.18
N LEU A 1073 -5.77 28.88 7.14
CA LEU A 1073 -5.87 29.31 8.54
C LEU A 1073 -4.53 29.05 9.25
N ASP A 1074 -4.17 29.87 10.25
CA ASP A 1074 -2.95 29.68 11.05
C ASP A 1074 -2.77 28.25 11.58
N GLY A 1075 -3.88 27.54 11.83
CA GLY A 1075 -3.88 26.13 12.22
C GLY A 1075 -3.21 25.20 11.22
N ASN A 1076 -3.41 25.42 9.92
CA ASN A 1076 -2.80 24.64 8.86
C ASN A 1076 -1.28 24.86 8.79
N MET A 1077 -0.81 26.10 9.02
CA MET A 1077 0.63 26.40 9.04
C MET A 1077 1.36 25.86 10.28
N MET A 1078 0.64 25.66 11.39
CA MET A 1078 1.20 25.16 12.65
C MET A 1078 1.32 23.64 12.69
N ARG A 1079 0.39 22.93 12.06
CA ARG A 1079 0.45 21.48 11.94
C ARG A 1079 1.43 21.10 10.84
#